data_AF-A0A6G3SPL0-F1
#
_entry.id   AF-A0A6G3SPL0-F1
#
_cell.length_a   1.000
_cell.length_b   1.000
_cell.length_c   1.000
_cell.angle_alpha   90.00
_cell.angle_beta   90.00
_cell.angle_gamma   90.00
#
_symmetry.space_group_name_H-M   'P 1'
#
loop_
_entity.id
_entity.type
_entity.pdbx_description
1 polymer ?
#
loop_
_entity_poly.entity_id
_entity_poly.type
_entity_poly.pdbx_seq_one_letter_code
_entity_poly.pdbx_strand_id
1 'polypeptide(L)'
;GGVRWSLAEARELARQAAVGSPGLGDELRRRDGHVPLLRLPLPAEGSAPEGYDTVVVLPLRDGTAEDLVARLLAAVDDALLLTLPGLDEVVIETPDGTRTLSRSQQGPYTHIDDSARGLNRWRTVLHHGPVEPALLADRPVEERLRPHWSVTWAVPVDEAGAPLHPRTAPVVHAPTPTDEPLGIPALLIASLPLDTARRHPAPGPLTDFLVERAADAYAELLGSWRPVSTGTIDLVPGPLGKGGLDGALRGAILARLPRVAFLEPAAPRDPEAENGWGDDWDRDGDRTEETTAALRPVEAEVVEGVGAETVRVLAEVLPSLLPAGLERRTELRTLGVARVPLTEAIDRLAGLERDPAWWHRLYDSLAGTDPDRLSGLPVPLAGDPEDERAGRPPRTTIGPRQILLPLPDALTGPVLARLSRLGLKVAHPDAAHPLLEKLGALPATPRAVLTTPQVRAAVAGSLDAGEIWDEDALDGDELAETVLTLVRDAELAPGDEPWLGALALPDEDGEPAPAGELVLPESPFAQVMREGELALADQELADRWGEGPLTACGVLATFALVRATDVVLDPDELEPRDSDFAEPDDAGLLDAVDVWCEDLLDQLPETPVPPVATEIVAVRDLDLVDDDAWPQALAMLAQPPLRDALTQPVRVLLPDGTTQSVRPYTAWWLRDHPVLDGRRPAGL
;
A
#
# COMPACT_ATOMS: atom_id res chain seq x y z
N GLY A 1 -54.00 2.63 -54.84
CA GLY A 1 -53.88 3.63 -55.93
C GLY A 1 -52.77 4.57 -55.58
N GLY A 2 -51.93 4.97 -56.54
CA GLY A 2 -50.76 5.79 -56.27
C GLY A 2 -50.96 7.27 -56.60
N VAL A 3 -50.02 8.09 -56.12
CA VAL A 3 -49.94 9.52 -56.43
C VAL A 3 -48.56 9.81 -56.98
N ARG A 4 -48.48 10.60 -58.04
CA ARG A 4 -47.22 11.09 -58.63
C ARG A 4 -47.28 12.60 -58.76
N TRP A 5 -46.09 13.19 -58.85
CA TRP A 5 -45.91 14.61 -59.09
C TRP A 5 -44.98 14.81 -60.28
N SER A 6 -45.30 15.80 -61.11
CA SER A 6 -44.55 16.13 -62.31
C SER A 6 -44.49 17.63 -62.45
N LEU A 7 -43.29 18.20 -62.44
CA LEU A 7 -43.11 19.64 -62.61
C LEU A 7 -43.63 20.11 -63.97
N ALA A 8 -43.39 19.31 -65.01
CA ALA A 8 -43.81 19.61 -66.38
C ALA A 8 -45.34 19.65 -66.50
N GLU A 9 -46.03 18.63 -65.98
CA GLU A 9 -47.50 18.60 -66.01
C GLU A 9 -48.12 19.63 -65.06
N ALA A 10 -47.52 19.88 -63.90
CA ALA A 10 -47.98 20.93 -62.99
C ALA A 10 -47.89 22.33 -63.65
N ARG A 11 -46.83 22.60 -64.41
CA ARG A 11 -46.69 23.83 -65.20
C ARG A 11 -47.76 23.93 -66.28
N GLU A 12 -48.00 22.83 -66.99
CA GLU A 12 -49.00 22.76 -68.04
C GLU A 12 -50.42 23.00 -67.49
N LEU A 13 -50.79 22.31 -66.42
CA LEU A 13 -52.07 22.48 -65.74
C LEU A 13 -52.25 23.89 -65.18
N ALA A 14 -51.20 24.47 -64.60
CA ALA A 14 -51.24 25.85 -64.13
C ALA A 14 -51.43 26.85 -65.29
N ARG A 15 -50.77 26.63 -66.43
CA ARG A 15 -50.93 27.45 -67.63
C ARG A 15 -52.32 27.31 -68.25
N GLN A 16 -52.88 26.10 -68.27
CA GLN A 16 -54.25 25.86 -68.72
C GLN A 16 -55.26 26.55 -67.80
N ALA A 17 -55.10 26.41 -66.48
CA ALA A 17 -55.94 27.09 -65.49
C ALA A 17 -55.83 28.62 -65.57
N ALA A 18 -54.66 29.16 -65.92
CA ALA A 18 -54.45 30.59 -66.08
C ALA A 18 -55.28 31.23 -67.22
N VAL A 19 -55.75 30.45 -68.19
CA VAL A 19 -56.66 30.94 -69.25
C VAL A 19 -58.01 31.37 -68.67
N GLY A 20 -58.47 30.72 -67.60
CA GLY A 20 -59.77 30.98 -66.97
C GLY A 20 -59.71 31.67 -65.59
N SER A 21 -58.52 32.01 -65.09
CA SER A 21 -58.32 32.53 -63.73
C SER A 21 -57.61 33.89 -63.75
N PRO A 22 -58.31 35.01 -63.44
CA PRO A 22 -57.72 36.35 -63.42
C PRO A 22 -56.52 36.44 -62.47
N GLY A 23 -55.40 37.00 -62.95
CA GLY A 23 -54.17 37.22 -62.17
C GLY A 23 -53.22 36.02 -62.07
N LEU A 24 -53.67 34.78 -62.29
CA LEU A 24 -52.81 33.60 -62.24
C LEU A 24 -51.75 33.60 -63.37
N GLY A 25 -52.13 34.05 -64.57
CA GLY A 25 -51.18 34.18 -65.68
C GLY A 25 -50.10 35.23 -65.45
N ASP A 26 -50.41 36.32 -64.74
CA ASP A 26 -49.45 37.36 -64.36
C ASP A 26 -48.50 36.85 -63.26
N GLU A 27 -49.04 36.11 -62.29
CA GLU A 27 -48.28 35.46 -61.23
C GLU A 27 -47.28 34.43 -61.80
N LEU A 28 -47.73 33.57 -62.72
CA LEU A 28 -46.86 32.58 -63.37
C LEU A 28 -45.73 33.25 -64.13
N ARG A 29 -46.00 34.36 -64.84
CA ARG A 29 -44.95 35.15 -65.51
C ARG A 29 -44.00 35.80 -64.51
N ARG A 30 -44.49 36.36 -63.40
CA ARG A 30 -43.64 36.94 -62.35
C ARG A 30 -42.70 35.91 -61.72
N ARG A 31 -43.14 34.65 -61.63
CA ARG A 31 -42.35 33.54 -61.09
C ARG A 31 -41.57 32.78 -62.16
N ASP A 32 -41.43 33.29 -63.38
CA ASP A 32 -40.75 32.60 -64.49
C ASP A 32 -41.24 31.15 -64.72
N GLY A 33 -42.55 30.94 -64.57
CA GLY A 33 -43.17 29.62 -64.73
C GLY A 33 -42.85 28.62 -63.61
N HIS A 34 -42.32 29.08 -62.47
CA HIS A 34 -42.18 28.24 -61.28
C HIS A 34 -43.53 28.02 -60.60
N VAL A 35 -43.90 26.75 -60.48
CA VAL A 35 -45.08 26.28 -59.74
C VAL A 35 -44.63 25.52 -58.49
N PRO A 36 -45.41 25.54 -57.38
CA PRO A 36 -45.10 24.74 -56.20
C PRO A 36 -45.15 23.25 -56.51
N LEU A 37 -43.98 22.62 -56.67
CA LEU A 37 -43.86 21.17 -56.80
C LEU A 37 -44.41 20.48 -55.53
N LEU A 38 -44.99 19.29 -55.67
CA LEU A 38 -45.64 18.51 -54.59
C LEU A 38 -47.02 19.01 -54.11
N ARG A 39 -47.57 20.10 -54.68
CA ARG A 39 -48.91 20.61 -54.31
C ARG A 39 -50.05 20.15 -55.23
N LEU A 40 -49.74 19.68 -56.44
CA LEU A 40 -50.71 19.15 -57.40
C LEU A 40 -50.47 17.65 -57.61
N PRO A 41 -51.19 16.78 -56.86
CA PRO A 41 -51.09 15.34 -57.02
C PRO A 41 -51.78 14.88 -58.31
N LEU A 42 -51.13 13.99 -59.06
CA LEU A 42 -51.69 13.30 -60.21
C LEU A 42 -51.83 11.80 -59.89
N PRO A 43 -52.81 11.09 -60.47
CA PRO A 43 -52.88 9.64 -60.29
C PRO A 43 -51.61 8.98 -60.85
N ALA A 44 -51.02 8.08 -60.05
CA ALA A 44 -49.94 7.21 -60.50
C ALA A 44 -50.49 5.83 -60.86
N GLU A 45 -49.95 5.27 -61.94
CA GLU A 45 -50.20 3.89 -62.37
C GLU A 45 -49.18 2.95 -61.72
N GLY A 46 -49.59 1.71 -61.45
CA GLY A 46 -48.75 0.67 -60.85
C GLY A 46 -49.17 0.27 -59.43
N SER A 47 -48.63 -0.86 -58.99
CA SER A 47 -48.72 -1.39 -57.62
C SER A 47 -47.32 -1.49 -57.02
N ALA A 48 -47.23 -1.58 -55.69
CA ALA A 48 -45.98 -1.94 -55.05
C ALA A 48 -45.53 -3.34 -55.52
N PRO A 49 -44.20 -3.61 -55.57
CA PRO A 49 -43.69 -4.95 -55.83
C PRO A 49 -44.23 -5.98 -54.83
N GLU A 50 -44.27 -7.25 -55.24
CA GLU A 50 -44.67 -8.35 -54.36
C GLU A 50 -43.80 -8.37 -53.10
N GLY A 51 -44.44 -8.44 -51.92
CA GLY A 51 -43.76 -8.37 -50.62
C GLY A 51 -43.68 -6.96 -49.99
N TYR A 52 -44.08 -5.90 -50.70
CA TYR A 52 -44.06 -4.53 -50.17
C TYR A 52 -45.46 -3.90 -50.15
N ASP A 53 -45.80 -3.21 -49.05
CA ASP A 53 -47.06 -2.47 -48.92
C ASP A 53 -47.06 -1.13 -49.68
N THR A 54 -45.88 -0.55 -49.89
CA THR A 54 -45.70 0.80 -50.45
C THR A 54 -44.47 0.84 -51.35
N VAL A 55 -44.56 1.61 -52.44
CA VAL A 55 -43.42 1.92 -53.32
C VAL A 55 -43.31 3.42 -53.52
N VAL A 56 -42.10 3.95 -53.45
CA VAL A 56 -41.79 5.35 -53.75
C VAL A 56 -40.78 5.38 -54.89
N VAL A 57 -41.17 5.96 -56.03
CA VAL A 57 -40.31 6.06 -57.21
C VAL A 57 -39.81 7.50 -57.35
N LEU A 58 -38.49 7.69 -57.32
CA LEU A 58 -37.84 8.98 -57.46
C LEU A 58 -36.96 8.99 -58.73
N PRO A 59 -37.43 9.54 -59.86
CA PRO A 59 -36.62 9.67 -61.06
C PRO A 59 -35.42 10.58 -60.81
N LEU A 60 -34.22 10.12 -61.19
CA LEU A 60 -32.99 10.89 -61.05
C LEU A 60 -32.89 11.90 -62.20
N ARG A 61 -32.50 13.13 -61.86
CA ARG A 61 -32.54 14.28 -62.79
C ARG A 61 -31.38 14.29 -63.80
N ASP A 62 -30.21 13.82 -63.40
CA ASP A 62 -28.95 13.84 -64.15
C ASP A 62 -27.90 12.93 -63.49
N GLY A 63 -26.73 12.75 -64.15
CA GLY A 63 -25.63 11.95 -63.61
C GLY A 63 -25.07 12.46 -62.28
N THR A 64 -25.18 13.76 -61.97
CA THR A 64 -24.78 14.28 -60.65
C THR A 64 -25.72 13.79 -59.54
N ALA A 65 -27.01 13.63 -59.84
CA ALA A 65 -27.96 13.02 -58.92
C ALA A 65 -27.74 11.51 -58.77
N GLU A 66 -27.34 10.81 -59.84
CA GLU A 66 -26.90 9.41 -59.78
C GLU A 66 -25.70 9.25 -58.85
N ASP A 67 -24.65 10.04 -59.04
CA ASP A 67 -23.46 10.03 -58.17
C ASP A 67 -23.80 10.33 -56.71
N LEU A 68 -24.74 11.27 -56.47
CA LEU A 68 -25.18 11.61 -55.12
C LEU A 68 -25.93 10.44 -54.47
N VAL A 69 -26.87 9.82 -55.18
CA VAL A 69 -27.64 8.69 -54.65
C VAL A 69 -26.72 7.50 -54.39
N ALA A 70 -25.80 7.18 -55.30
CA ALA A 70 -24.80 6.14 -55.10
C ALA A 70 -23.98 6.38 -53.82
N ARG A 71 -23.52 7.63 -53.59
CA ARG A 71 -22.83 7.99 -52.34
C ARG A 71 -23.71 7.87 -51.10
N LEU A 72 -24.98 8.29 -51.16
CA LEU A 72 -25.91 8.20 -50.02
C LEU A 72 -26.23 6.75 -49.66
N LEU A 73 -26.44 5.88 -50.66
CA LEU A 73 -26.66 4.44 -50.45
C LEU A 73 -25.41 3.77 -49.86
N ALA A 74 -24.22 4.12 -50.34
CA ALA A 74 -22.97 3.63 -49.78
C ALA A 74 -22.71 4.12 -48.33
N ALA A 75 -23.20 5.32 -48.00
CA ALA A 75 -23.06 5.92 -46.68
C ALA A 75 -24.03 5.36 -45.63
N VAL A 76 -25.02 4.53 -46.01
CA VAL A 76 -25.92 3.88 -45.04
C VAL A 76 -25.10 3.07 -44.04
N ASP A 77 -25.34 3.34 -42.77
CA ASP A 77 -24.71 2.71 -41.62
C ASP A 77 -25.76 2.26 -40.59
N ASP A 78 -25.27 1.65 -39.51
CA ASP A 78 -26.06 1.11 -38.41
C ASP A 78 -27.01 2.14 -37.78
N ALA A 79 -26.66 3.43 -37.83
CA ALA A 79 -27.48 4.47 -37.23
C ALA A 79 -28.89 4.50 -37.82
N LEU A 80 -29.08 4.11 -39.09
CA LEU A 80 -30.41 4.06 -39.71
C LEU A 80 -31.37 3.11 -38.99
N LEU A 81 -30.93 1.87 -38.73
CA LEU A 81 -31.72 0.84 -38.06
C LEU A 81 -31.86 1.09 -36.54
N LEU A 82 -30.91 1.82 -35.95
CA LEU A 82 -30.99 2.29 -34.55
C LEU A 82 -31.95 3.48 -34.40
N THR A 83 -32.03 4.34 -35.41
CA THR A 83 -32.89 5.52 -35.44
C THR A 83 -34.35 5.17 -35.71
N LEU A 84 -34.59 4.14 -36.53
CA LEU A 84 -35.91 3.70 -36.93
C LEU A 84 -36.23 2.34 -36.28
N PRO A 85 -36.64 2.32 -34.99
CA PRO A 85 -36.94 1.08 -34.27
C PRO A 85 -38.08 0.26 -34.90
N GLY A 86 -38.83 0.82 -35.85
CA GLY A 86 -39.86 0.08 -36.61
C GLY A 86 -39.35 -0.67 -37.84
N LEU A 87 -38.06 -0.52 -38.22
CA LEU A 87 -37.47 -1.22 -39.36
C LEU A 87 -36.62 -2.41 -38.90
N ASP A 88 -36.97 -3.62 -39.31
CA ASP A 88 -36.18 -4.82 -39.00
C ASP A 88 -35.12 -5.12 -40.06
N GLU A 89 -35.33 -4.69 -41.30
CA GLU A 89 -34.42 -4.94 -42.42
C GLU A 89 -34.39 -3.75 -43.39
N VAL A 90 -33.23 -3.49 -43.97
CA VAL A 90 -33.02 -2.59 -45.11
C VAL A 90 -32.22 -3.34 -46.18
N VAL A 91 -32.84 -3.53 -47.35
CA VAL A 91 -32.19 -4.11 -48.53
C VAL A 91 -31.85 -2.99 -49.52
N ILE A 92 -30.57 -2.88 -49.86
CA ILE A 92 -30.02 -1.90 -50.80
C ILE A 92 -29.59 -2.66 -52.05
N GLU A 93 -30.35 -2.50 -53.13
CA GLU A 93 -30.05 -3.08 -54.43
C GLU A 93 -29.48 -2.02 -55.37
N THR A 94 -28.27 -2.28 -55.88
CA THR A 94 -27.58 -1.41 -56.83
C THR A 94 -27.08 -2.25 -58.01
N PRO A 95 -26.66 -1.63 -59.14
CA PRO A 95 -26.04 -2.37 -60.23
C PRO A 95 -24.80 -3.19 -59.82
N ASP A 96 -24.12 -2.79 -58.74
CA ASP A 96 -22.93 -3.46 -58.22
C ASP A 96 -23.25 -4.66 -57.31
N GLY A 97 -24.51 -4.81 -56.89
CA GLY A 97 -24.97 -5.91 -56.04
C GLY A 97 -26.00 -5.51 -54.99
N THR A 98 -26.33 -6.48 -54.13
CA THR A 98 -27.30 -6.34 -53.03
C THR A 98 -26.57 -6.33 -51.68
N ARG A 99 -26.89 -5.35 -50.83
CA ARG A 99 -26.43 -5.26 -49.43
C ARG A 99 -27.66 -5.26 -48.53
N THR A 100 -27.65 -6.12 -47.51
CA THR A 100 -28.74 -6.22 -46.54
C THR A 100 -28.21 -5.83 -45.16
N LEU A 101 -28.94 -4.95 -44.48
CA LEU A 101 -28.75 -4.65 -43.07
C LEU A 101 -29.96 -5.17 -42.32
N SER A 102 -29.77 -6.01 -41.32
CA SER A 102 -30.85 -6.51 -40.48
C SER A 102 -30.60 -6.19 -39.01
N ARG A 103 -31.68 -5.91 -38.28
CA ARG A 103 -31.64 -5.65 -36.84
C ARG A 103 -32.27 -6.81 -36.09
N SER A 104 -31.61 -7.26 -35.04
CA SER A 104 -32.20 -8.17 -34.05
C SER A 104 -31.81 -7.77 -32.63
N GLN A 105 -32.57 -8.24 -31.65
CA GLN A 105 -32.23 -8.06 -30.22
C GLN A 105 -31.70 -9.39 -29.67
N GLN A 106 -30.52 -9.36 -29.06
CA GLN A 106 -29.86 -10.53 -28.45
C GLN A 106 -29.41 -10.17 -27.03
N GLY A 107 -30.19 -10.58 -26.03
CA GLY A 107 -29.95 -10.19 -24.64
C GLY A 107 -29.89 -8.66 -24.48
N PRO A 108 -28.83 -8.10 -23.87
CA PRO A 108 -28.68 -6.66 -23.68
C PRO A 108 -28.17 -5.91 -24.93
N TYR A 109 -27.98 -6.60 -26.06
CA TYR A 109 -27.39 -6.02 -27.26
C TYR A 109 -28.39 -5.96 -28.41
N THR A 110 -28.42 -4.82 -29.08
CA THR A 110 -29.01 -4.65 -30.41
C THR A 110 -27.96 -5.05 -31.45
N HIS A 111 -28.24 -6.09 -32.21
CA HIS A 111 -27.38 -6.62 -33.26
C HIS A 111 -27.77 -6.00 -34.59
N ILE A 112 -26.79 -5.43 -35.30
CA ILE A 112 -26.91 -4.99 -36.68
C ILE A 112 -26.03 -5.90 -37.53
N ASP A 113 -26.63 -6.79 -38.32
CA ASP A 113 -25.92 -7.63 -39.26
C ASP A 113 -25.95 -6.97 -40.65
N ASP A 114 -24.80 -6.48 -41.07
CA ASP A 114 -24.59 -5.87 -42.38
C ASP A 114 -23.85 -6.87 -43.27
N SER A 115 -24.49 -7.33 -44.34
CA SER A 115 -23.92 -8.32 -45.26
C SER A 115 -22.59 -7.87 -45.89
N ALA A 116 -22.27 -6.58 -45.87
CA ALA A 116 -20.99 -6.03 -46.35
C ALA A 116 -19.96 -5.76 -45.24
N ARG A 117 -20.38 -5.56 -43.98
CA ARG A 117 -19.49 -5.13 -42.88
C ARG A 117 -19.45 -6.09 -41.68
N GLY A 118 -20.27 -7.13 -41.68
CA GLY A 118 -20.41 -8.09 -40.61
C GLY A 118 -21.35 -7.62 -39.49
N LEU A 119 -21.33 -8.39 -38.40
CA LEU A 119 -22.16 -8.14 -37.23
C LEU A 119 -21.57 -7.07 -36.31
N ASN A 120 -22.33 -6.02 -36.05
CA ASN A 120 -22.05 -5.01 -35.03
C ASN A 120 -23.01 -5.16 -33.86
N ARG A 121 -22.47 -5.15 -32.64
CA ARG A 121 -23.25 -5.26 -31.39
C ARG A 121 -23.31 -3.90 -30.73
N TRP A 122 -24.51 -3.45 -30.39
CA TRP A 122 -24.75 -2.15 -29.79
C TRP A 122 -25.45 -2.32 -28.45
N ARG A 123 -24.95 -1.65 -27.41
CA ARG A 123 -25.72 -1.44 -26.19
C ARG A 123 -26.54 -0.17 -26.34
N THR A 124 -27.83 -0.26 -26.04
CA THR A 124 -28.78 0.84 -26.24
C THR A 124 -29.57 1.11 -24.96
N VAL A 125 -29.86 2.38 -24.70
CA VAL A 125 -30.87 2.82 -23.72
C VAL A 125 -31.80 3.76 -24.44
N LEU A 126 -33.11 3.50 -24.36
CA LEU A 126 -34.17 4.31 -24.95
C LEU A 126 -35.08 4.83 -23.85
N HIS A 127 -35.17 6.16 -23.75
CA HIS A 127 -36.19 6.84 -22.96
C HIS A 127 -37.18 7.50 -23.89
N HIS A 128 -38.46 7.48 -23.53
CA HIS A 128 -39.50 8.18 -24.26
C HIS A 128 -40.64 8.57 -23.32
N GLY A 129 -41.44 9.55 -23.73
CA GLY A 129 -42.59 9.97 -22.93
C GLY A 129 -43.37 11.11 -23.56
N PRO A 130 -44.46 11.54 -22.90
CA PRO A 130 -45.18 12.73 -23.32
C PRO A 130 -44.36 14.00 -23.06
N VAL A 131 -44.52 15.01 -23.92
CA VAL A 131 -43.96 16.35 -23.73
C VAL A 131 -45.02 17.25 -23.10
N GLU A 132 -44.65 17.96 -22.03
CA GLU A 132 -45.56 18.92 -21.40
C GLU A 132 -45.89 20.08 -22.36
N PRO A 133 -47.17 20.47 -22.53
CA PRO A 133 -47.55 21.52 -23.48
C PRO A 133 -46.82 22.85 -23.31
N ALA A 134 -46.42 23.20 -22.08
CA ALA A 134 -45.67 24.41 -21.79
C ALA A 134 -44.30 24.45 -22.48
N LEU A 135 -43.63 23.30 -22.63
CA LEU A 135 -42.34 23.18 -23.33
C LEU A 135 -42.47 23.39 -24.84
N LEU A 136 -43.68 23.24 -25.39
CA LEU A 136 -43.99 23.39 -26.82
C LEU A 136 -44.60 24.75 -27.17
N ALA A 137 -44.73 25.67 -26.20
CA ALA A 137 -45.44 26.94 -26.37
C ALA A 137 -44.91 27.76 -27.57
N ASP A 138 -43.59 27.76 -27.76
CA ASP A 138 -42.90 28.51 -28.81
C ASP A 138 -42.68 27.67 -30.10
N ARG A 139 -43.29 26.48 -30.19
CA ARG A 139 -43.09 25.56 -31.32
C ARG A 139 -44.19 25.65 -32.40
N PRO A 140 -43.87 25.36 -33.67
CA PRO A 140 -44.86 25.28 -34.75
C PRO A 140 -46.04 24.35 -34.43
N VAL A 141 -47.20 24.60 -35.06
CA VAL A 141 -48.43 23.81 -34.83
C VAL A 141 -48.19 22.32 -35.07
N GLU A 142 -47.43 21.99 -36.12
CA GLU A 142 -47.11 20.62 -36.52
C GLU A 142 -46.33 19.86 -35.43
N GLU A 143 -45.45 20.55 -34.70
CA GLU A 143 -44.69 19.97 -33.59
C GLU A 143 -45.54 19.86 -32.33
N ARG A 144 -46.41 20.85 -32.06
CA ARG A 144 -47.37 20.79 -30.95
C ARG A 144 -48.37 19.63 -31.06
N LEU A 145 -48.67 19.19 -32.28
CA LEU A 145 -49.51 18.01 -32.54
C LEU A 145 -48.78 16.67 -32.33
N ARG A 146 -47.48 16.69 -32.00
CA ARG A 146 -46.66 15.51 -31.70
C ARG A 146 -46.05 15.62 -30.29
N PRO A 147 -46.85 15.55 -29.22
CA PRO A 147 -46.40 15.82 -27.85
C PRO A 147 -45.69 14.60 -27.24
N HIS A 148 -44.74 14.01 -27.95
CA HIS A 148 -43.94 12.89 -27.48
C HIS A 148 -42.47 13.16 -27.76
N TRP A 149 -41.62 12.71 -26.85
CA TRP A 149 -40.18 12.78 -27.01
C TRP A 149 -39.56 11.38 -26.92
N SER A 150 -38.37 11.25 -27.49
CA SER A 150 -37.53 10.06 -27.36
C SER A 150 -36.06 10.46 -27.33
N VAL A 151 -35.28 9.76 -26.52
CA VAL A 151 -33.81 9.83 -26.50
C VAL A 151 -33.27 8.42 -26.48
N THR A 152 -32.38 8.12 -27.42
CA THR A 152 -31.64 6.87 -27.52
C THR A 152 -30.15 7.16 -27.45
N TRP A 153 -29.46 6.52 -26.51
CA TRP A 153 -28.02 6.37 -26.57
C TRP A 153 -27.66 4.99 -27.09
N ALA A 154 -26.66 4.92 -27.97
CA ALA A 154 -26.12 3.68 -28.48
C ALA A 154 -24.58 3.69 -28.46
N VAL A 155 -23.98 2.64 -27.91
CA VAL A 155 -22.53 2.44 -27.88
C VAL A 155 -22.20 1.07 -28.49
N PRO A 156 -21.32 0.99 -29.49
CA PRO A 156 -20.91 -0.30 -30.03
C PRO A 156 -19.99 -1.00 -29.03
N VAL A 157 -20.00 -2.33 -29.03
CA VAL A 157 -19.17 -3.15 -28.16
C VAL A 157 -18.41 -4.22 -28.93
N ASP A 158 -17.29 -4.67 -28.37
CA ASP A 158 -16.54 -5.82 -28.91
C ASP A 158 -17.16 -7.17 -28.49
N GLU A 159 -16.46 -8.26 -28.78
CA GLU A 159 -16.93 -9.60 -28.43
C GLU A 159 -17.03 -9.84 -26.92
N ALA A 160 -16.18 -9.18 -26.12
CA ALA A 160 -16.14 -9.26 -24.67
C ALA A 160 -17.13 -8.29 -23.99
N GLY A 161 -17.78 -7.40 -24.75
CA GLY A 161 -18.70 -6.39 -24.22
C GLY A 161 -18.02 -5.09 -23.79
N ALA A 162 -16.74 -4.90 -24.11
CA ALA A 162 -16.03 -3.64 -23.87
C ALA A 162 -16.50 -2.57 -24.89
N PRO A 163 -16.63 -1.30 -24.49
CA PRO A 163 -17.08 -0.24 -25.38
C PRO A 163 -16.08 0.02 -26.51
N LEU A 164 -16.62 0.30 -27.69
CA LEU A 164 -15.90 0.74 -28.87
C LEU A 164 -16.33 2.15 -29.26
N HIS A 165 -15.52 2.83 -30.07
CA HIS A 165 -15.89 4.12 -30.62
C HIS A 165 -16.91 3.94 -31.78
N PRO A 166 -18.04 4.68 -31.77
CA PRO A 166 -18.98 4.70 -32.90
C PRO A 166 -18.29 5.08 -34.21
N ARG A 167 -18.55 4.30 -35.26
CA ARG A 167 -18.11 4.62 -36.64
C ARG A 167 -19.12 5.49 -37.40
N THR A 168 -20.24 5.82 -36.77
CA THR A 168 -21.28 6.70 -37.30
C THR A 168 -20.79 8.14 -37.31
N ALA A 169 -21.50 9.02 -38.01
CA ALA A 169 -21.17 10.45 -38.00
C ALA A 169 -21.17 10.98 -36.55
N PRO A 170 -20.11 11.69 -36.08
CA PRO A 170 -20.00 12.17 -34.71
C PRO A 170 -20.80 13.46 -34.53
N VAL A 171 -22.10 13.36 -34.77
CA VAL A 171 -23.09 14.46 -34.67
C VAL A 171 -24.31 13.97 -33.92
N VAL A 172 -25.14 14.91 -33.46
CA VAL A 172 -26.44 14.56 -32.88
C VAL A 172 -27.42 14.16 -33.98
N HIS A 173 -28.22 13.11 -33.77
CA HIS A 173 -29.24 12.65 -34.71
C HIS A 173 -30.63 13.11 -34.25
N ALA A 174 -31.39 13.80 -35.12
CA ALA A 174 -32.72 14.32 -34.78
C ALA A 174 -33.77 14.26 -35.92
N PRO A 175 -34.22 13.07 -36.35
CA PRO A 175 -33.64 11.75 -36.20
C PRO A 175 -32.53 11.46 -37.23
N THR A 176 -32.41 12.31 -38.27
CA THR A 176 -31.30 12.28 -39.22
C THR A 176 -30.07 12.99 -38.66
N PRO A 177 -28.86 12.73 -39.19
CA PRO A 177 -27.66 13.48 -38.80
C PRO A 177 -27.86 15.00 -38.93
N THR A 178 -27.49 15.73 -37.89
CA THR A 178 -27.51 17.20 -37.85
C THR A 178 -26.11 17.76 -38.09
N ASP A 179 -25.98 19.10 -38.17
CA ASP A 179 -24.68 19.78 -38.23
C ASP A 179 -24.12 20.05 -36.81
N GLU A 180 -24.75 19.54 -35.74
CA GLU A 180 -24.26 19.66 -34.36
C GLU A 180 -23.21 18.59 -34.03
N PRO A 181 -21.95 18.97 -33.78
CA PRO A 181 -20.91 18.01 -33.43
C PRO A 181 -21.16 17.39 -32.05
N LEU A 182 -21.00 16.08 -31.96
CA LEU A 182 -21.05 15.32 -30.72
C LEU A 182 -19.66 14.78 -30.42
N GLY A 183 -19.09 15.18 -29.29
CA GLY A 183 -17.80 14.67 -28.84
C GLY A 183 -17.91 13.60 -27.75
N ILE A 184 -19.12 13.28 -27.31
CA ILE A 184 -19.37 12.17 -26.40
C ILE A 184 -19.16 10.87 -27.20
N PRO A 185 -18.46 9.86 -26.66
CA PRO A 185 -18.08 8.63 -27.37
C PRO A 185 -19.26 7.64 -27.53
N ALA A 186 -20.42 8.14 -27.93
CA ALA A 186 -21.66 7.40 -28.11
C ALA A 186 -22.52 8.06 -29.19
N LEU A 187 -23.40 7.29 -29.83
CA LEU A 187 -24.40 7.82 -30.76
C LEU A 187 -25.62 8.33 -29.96
N LEU A 188 -25.99 9.60 -30.15
CA LEU A 188 -27.21 10.19 -29.61
C LEU A 188 -28.26 10.37 -30.71
N ILE A 189 -29.41 9.72 -30.54
CA ILE A 189 -30.61 9.94 -31.37
C ILE A 189 -31.69 10.51 -30.47
N ALA A 190 -32.12 11.75 -30.74
CA ALA A 190 -33.09 12.43 -29.89
C ALA A 190 -34.12 13.19 -30.73
N SER A 191 -35.35 13.31 -30.23
CA SER A 191 -36.41 14.11 -30.84
C SER A 191 -36.21 15.62 -30.61
N LEU A 192 -34.99 16.11 -30.85
CA LEU A 192 -34.62 17.51 -30.64
C LEU A 192 -35.36 18.42 -31.63
N PRO A 193 -35.89 19.57 -31.16
CA PRO A 193 -36.60 20.50 -32.03
C PRO A 193 -35.61 21.15 -32.99
N LEU A 194 -35.74 20.93 -34.29
CA LEU A 194 -34.84 21.54 -35.27
C LEU A 194 -35.22 23.00 -35.58
N ASP A 195 -34.23 23.77 -36.02
CA ASP A 195 -34.37 25.11 -36.58
C ASP A 195 -34.99 25.09 -37.99
N THR A 196 -35.20 26.26 -38.58
CA THR A 196 -35.79 26.38 -39.92
C THR A 196 -34.91 25.76 -41.01
N ALA A 197 -33.59 25.71 -40.81
CA ALA A 197 -32.66 25.08 -41.74
C ALA A 197 -32.67 23.54 -41.61
N ARG A 198 -33.27 23.01 -40.54
CA ARG A 198 -33.26 21.59 -40.16
C ARG A 198 -31.86 21.02 -39.99
N ARG A 199 -30.92 21.87 -39.59
CA ARG A 199 -29.50 21.55 -39.43
C ARG A 199 -29.04 21.62 -38.00
N HIS A 200 -29.69 22.46 -37.19
CA HIS A 200 -29.33 22.69 -35.80
C HIS A 200 -30.58 22.57 -34.92
N PRO A 201 -30.49 21.99 -33.72
CA PRO A 201 -31.51 22.11 -32.70
C PRO A 201 -31.74 23.58 -32.32
N ALA A 202 -33.01 23.99 -32.30
CA ALA A 202 -33.40 25.31 -31.85
C ALA A 202 -33.20 25.42 -30.33
N PRO A 203 -32.53 26.49 -29.83
CA PRO A 203 -32.40 26.70 -28.39
C PRO A 203 -33.76 26.96 -27.75
N GLY A 204 -33.93 26.52 -26.51
CA GLY A 204 -35.14 26.78 -25.73
C GLY A 204 -35.52 25.63 -24.77
N PRO A 205 -36.65 25.78 -24.05
CA PRO A 205 -37.02 24.89 -22.94
C PRO A 205 -37.14 23.42 -23.31
N LEU A 206 -37.60 23.10 -24.53
CA LEU A 206 -37.69 21.72 -25.00
C LEU A 206 -36.29 21.09 -25.20
N THR A 207 -35.34 21.86 -25.76
CA THR A 207 -33.96 21.39 -25.93
C THR A 207 -33.30 21.17 -24.58
N ASP A 208 -33.46 22.10 -23.64
CA ASP A 208 -32.92 21.98 -22.28
C ASP A 208 -33.51 20.75 -21.55
N PHE A 209 -34.82 20.52 -21.67
CA PHE A 209 -35.49 19.33 -21.16
C PHE A 209 -34.90 18.03 -21.75
N LEU A 210 -34.67 17.99 -23.06
CA LEU A 210 -34.10 16.82 -23.73
C LEU A 210 -32.63 16.58 -23.38
N VAL A 211 -31.86 17.64 -23.11
CA VAL A 211 -30.49 17.52 -22.58
C VAL A 211 -30.49 16.80 -21.23
N GLU A 212 -31.40 17.18 -20.32
CA GLU A 212 -31.52 16.51 -19.02
C GLU A 212 -31.95 15.04 -19.15
N ARG A 213 -32.93 14.75 -20.02
CA ARG A 213 -33.36 13.38 -20.30
C ARG A 213 -32.26 12.55 -20.97
N ALA A 214 -31.47 13.14 -21.85
CA ALA A 214 -30.32 12.48 -22.45
C ALA A 214 -29.25 12.19 -21.40
N ALA A 215 -29.01 13.09 -20.46
CA ALA A 215 -28.06 12.85 -19.39
C ALA A 215 -28.53 11.74 -18.42
N ASP A 216 -29.83 11.69 -18.10
CA ASP A 216 -30.43 10.60 -17.31
C ASP A 216 -30.24 9.24 -18.02
N ALA A 217 -30.57 9.16 -19.31
CA ALA A 217 -30.42 7.94 -20.11
C ALA A 217 -28.96 7.51 -20.25
N TYR A 218 -28.02 8.46 -20.34
CA TYR A 218 -26.59 8.16 -20.40
C TYR A 218 -26.06 7.60 -19.07
N ALA A 219 -26.51 8.16 -17.95
CA ALA A 219 -26.18 7.66 -16.62
C ALA A 219 -26.69 6.21 -16.42
N GLU A 220 -27.92 5.91 -16.88
CA GLU A 220 -28.47 4.56 -16.86
C GLU A 220 -27.67 3.59 -17.73
N LEU A 221 -27.25 4.02 -18.94
CA LEU A 221 -26.43 3.21 -19.84
C LEU A 221 -25.12 2.76 -19.17
N LEU A 222 -24.43 3.66 -18.46
CA LEU A 222 -23.20 3.31 -17.74
C LEU A 222 -23.49 2.48 -16.48
N GLY A 223 -24.53 2.81 -15.71
CA GLY A 223 -24.86 2.09 -14.47
C GLY A 223 -25.33 0.66 -14.69
N SER A 224 -25.96 0.38 -15.83
CA SER A 224 -26.39 -0.97 -16.23
C SER A 224 -25.31 -1.75 -16.97
N TRP A 225 -24.10 -1.20 -17.12
CA TRP A 225 -23.07 -1.80 -17.96
C TRP A 225 -22.53 -3.12 -17.39
N ARG A 226 -22.63 -4.22 -18.15
CA ARG A 226 -22.06 -5.54 -17.83
C ARG A 226 -21.35 -6.17 -19.04
N PRO A 227 -20.22 -6.90 -18.86
CA PRO A 227 -19.42 -6.98 -17.64
C PRO A 227 -18.83 -5.61 -17.27
N VAL A 228 -18.56 -5.38 -15.98
CA VAL A 228 -17.90 -4.16 -15.51
C VAL A 228 -16.42 -4.29 -15.85
N SER A 229 -15.86 -3.31 -16.55
CA SER A 229 -14.44 -3.30 -16.90
C SER A 229 -13.88 -1.88 -16.95
N THR A 230 -12.56 -1.75 -16.86
CA THR A 230 -11.83 -0.48 -17.06
C THR A 230 -12.12 0.20 -18.40
N GLY A 231 -12.60 -0.54 -19.42
CA GLY A 231 -12.97 0.04 -20.71
C GLY A 231 -14.12 1.05 -20.62
N THR A 232 -15.01 0.93 -19.63
CA THR A 232 -16.11 1.89 -19.41
C THR A 232 -15.62 3.31 -19.09
N ILE A 233 -14.38 3.46 -18.62
CA ILE A 233 -13.76 4.77 -18.38
C ILE A 233 -13.65 5.57 -19.69
N ASP A 234 -13.47 4.89 -20.83
CA ASP A 234 -13.38 5.54 -22.15
C ASP A 234 -14.69 6.23 -22.56
N LEU A 235 -15.80 5.91 -21.90
CA LEU A 235 -17.10 6.55 -22.14
C LEU A 235 -17.23 7.89 -21.43
N VAL A 236 -16.39 8.19 -20.43
CA VAL A 236 -16.49 9.43 -19.66
C VAL A 236 -16.16 10.62 -20.57
N PRO A 237 -17.11 11.57 -20.76
CA PRO A 237 -16.84 12.71 -21.61
C PRO A 237 -15.81 13.65 -20.97
N GLY A 238 -14.84 14.12 -21.77
CA GLY A 238 -13.98 15.25 -21.38
C GLY A 238 -14.76 16.54 -21.05
N PRO A 239 -14.15 17.50 -20.34
CA PRO A 239 -14.84 18.67 -19.79
C PRO A 239 -15.21 19.75 -20.82
N LEU A 240 -14.59 19.73 -22.01
CA LEU A 240 -14.80 20.73 -23.05
C LEU A 240 -15.68 20.20 -24.18
N GLY A 241 -16.74 20.94 -24.51
CA GLY A 241 -17.64 20.63 -25.62
C GLY A 241 -17.11 21.10 -26.97
N LYS A 242 -17.51 20.40 -28.05
CA LYS A 242 -17.27 20.79 -29.46
C LYS A 242 -18.25 21.84 -29.99
N GLY A 243 -19.32 22.10 -29.24
CA GLY A 243 -20.39 23.06 -29.56
C GLY A 243 -21.25 23.35 -28.32
N GLY A 244 -22.23 24.25 -28.45
CA GLY A 244 -23.09 24.65 -27.33
C GLY A 244 -23.92 23.49 -26.77
N LEU A 245 -24.54 22.70 -27.65
CA LEU A 245 -25.34 21.54 -27.26
C LEU A 245 -24.47 20.42 -26.66
N ASP A 246 -23.33 20.10 -27.28
CA ASP A 246 -22.36 19.12 -26.75
C ASP A 246 -21.86 19.53 -25.36
N GLY A 247 -21.57 20.81 -25.15
CA GLY A 247 -21.21 21.36 -23.85
C GLY A 247 -22.30 21.19 -22.79
N ALA A 248 -23.56 21.47 -23.14
CA ALA A 248 -24.70 21.28 -22.24
C ALA A 248 -24.91 19.81 -21.87
N LEU A 249 -24.85 18.90 -22.85
CA LEU A 249 -24.93 17.45 -22.63
C LEU A 249 -23.82 16.95 -21.70
N ARG A 250 -22.57 17.34 -21.96
CA ARG A 250 -21.42 16.97 -21.10
C ARG A 250 -21.60 17.46 -19.68
N GLY A 251 -21.99 18.71 -19.49
CA GLY A 251 -22.23 19.28 -18.17
C GLY A 251 -23.29 18.49 -17.40
N ALA A 252 -24.42 18.20 -18.05
CA ALA A 252 -25.51 17.43 -17.45
C ALA A 252 -25.12 15.96 -17.14
N ILE A 253 -24.31 15.32 -18.00
CA ILE A 253 -23.78 13.97 -17.78
C ILE A 253 -22.78 13.96 -16.62
N LEU A 254 -21.78 14.85 -16.63
CA LEU A 254 -20.74 14.93 -15.60
C LEU A 254 -21.30 15.30 -14.22
N ALA A 255 -22.46 15.94 -14.14
CA ALA A 255 -23.17 16.17 -12.88
C ALA A 255 -23.75 14.86 -12.27
N ARG A 256 -24.03 13.85 -13.10
CA ARG A 256 -24.67 12.59 -12.70
C ARG A 256 -23.67 11.46 -12.48
N LEU A 257 -22.70 11.32 -13.38
CA LEU A 257 -21.74 10.20 -13.38
C LEU A 257 -21.03 9.96 -12.06
N PRO A 258 -20.68 10.96 -11.22
CA PRO A 258 -20.04 10.71 -9.93
C PRO A 258 -20.82 9.76 -9.02
N ARG A 259 -22.16 9.68 -9.17
CA ARG A 259 -23.04 8.81 -8.36
C ARG A 259 -23.46 7.51 -9.07
N VAL A 260 -22.96 7.26 -10.28
CA VAL A 260 -23.30 6.07 -11.07
C VAL A 260 -22.25 4.99 -10.81
N ALA A 261 -22.67 3.78 -10.48
CA ALA A 261 -21.76 2.65 -10.24
C ALA A 261 -21.41 1.98 -11.58
N PHE A 262 -20.20 2.24 -12.11
CA PHE A 262 -19.74 1.67 -13.37
C PHE A 262 -18.23 1.38 -13.43
N LEU A 263 -17.47 1.77 -12.39
CA LEU A 263 -16.03 1.54 -12.36
C LEU A 263 -15.71 0.13 -11.85
N GLU A 264 -14.73 -0.52 -12.46
CA GLU A 264 -14.23 -1.82 -12.03
C GLU A 264 -13.42 -1.67 -10.72
N PRO A 265 -13.75 -2.38 -9.63
CA PRO A 265 -12.91 -2.42 -8.43
C PRO A 265 -11.64 -3.25 -8.68
N ALA A 266 -10.57 -2.95 -7.95
CA ALA A 266 -9.30 -3.68 -8.03
C ALA A 266 -9.38 -5.13 -7.51
N ALA A 267 -10.31 -5.40 -6.59
CA ALA A 267 -10.61 -6.73 -6.09
C ALA A 267 -12.12 -6.99 -6.15
N PRO A 268 -12.55 -8.25 -6.32
CA PRO A 268 -13.96 -8.61 -6.27
C PRO A 268 -14.62 -8.16 -4.97
N ARG A 269 -15.80 -7.55 -5.07
CA ARG A 269 -16.66 -7.19 -3.93
C ARG A 269 -17.80 -8.19 -3.81
N ASP A 270 -18.05 -8.65 -2.58
CA ASP A 270 -19.31 -9.29 -2.19
C ASP A 270 -20.17 -8.23 -1.46
N PRO A 271 -21.19 -7.65 -2.12
CA PRO A 271 -22.04 -6.63 -1.50
C PRO A 271 -22.88 -7.16 -0.33
N GLU A 272 -23.04 -8.48 -0.17
CA GLU A 272 -23.77 -9.07 0.97
C GLU A 272 -22.89 -9.19 2.22
N ALA A 273 -21.56 -9.29 2.06
CA ALA A 273 -20.62 -9.36 3.18
C ALA A 273 -20.55 -8.04 3.99
N GLU A 274 -20.88 -6.90 3.37
CA GLU A 274 -20.88 -5.58 4.03
C GLU A 274 -22.11 -5.34 4.93
N ASN A 275 -23.17 -6.15 4.83
CA ASN A 275 -24.37 -6.07 5.66
C ASN A 275 -24.47 -7.16 6.76
N GLY A 276 -23.39 -7.91 6.99
CA GLY A 276 -23.39 -9.13 7.81
C GLY A 276 -23.23 -8.94 9.32
N TRP A 277 -24.22 -8.35 9.99
CA TRP A 277 -24.56 -8.67 11.40
C TRP A 277 -26.03 -9.13 11.47
N GLY A 278 -26.45 -9.96 10.53
CA GLY A 278 -27.75 -10.62 10.50
C GLY A 278 -27.57 -12.13 10.56
N ASP A 279 -28.28 -12.76 11.49
CA ASP A 279 -28.14 -14.16 11.93
C ASP A 279 -28.02 -15.20 10.78
N ASP A 280 -27.04 -16.08 10.93
CA ASP A 280 -26.51 -17.02 9.94
C ASP A 280 -27.23 -18.39 9.94
N TRP A 281 -28.54 -18.42 9.66
CA TRP A 281 -29.32 -19.68 9.71
C TRP A 281 -30.07 -20.10 8.43
N ASP A 282 -29.89 -19.43 7.30
CA ASP A 282 -30.53 -19.84 6.02
C ASP A 282 -29.61 -19.63 4.79
N ARG A 283 -28.39 -20.17 4.80
CA ARG A 283 -27.48 -20.17 3.63
C ARG A 283 -27.28 -21.57 3.05
N ASP A 284 -28.26 -22.03 2.28
CA ASP A 284 -28.07 -23.08 1.27
C ASP A 284 -28.80 -22.64 -0.01
N GLY A 285 -28.07 -21.98 -0.89
CA GLY A 285 -28.56 -21.46 -2.16
C GLY A 285 -27.41 -20.98 -3.04
N ASP A 286 -26.91 -21.89 -3.88
CA ASP A 286 -26.26 -21.65 -5.18
C ASP A 286 -25.43 -20.35 -5.34
N ARG A 287 -24.16 -20.37 -4.90
CA ARG A 287 -23.16 -19.31 -5.15
C ARG A 287 -22.61 -19.35 -6.58
N THR A 288 -23.47 -19.35 -7.59
CA THR A 288 -23.05 -19.24 -8.99
C THR A 288 -23.05 -17.77 -9.44
N GLU A 289 -21.89 -17.33 -9.94
CA GLU A 289 -21.52 -16.01 -10.50
C GLU A 289 -21.09 -14.91 -9.51
N GLU A 290 -19.76 -14.80 -9.34
CA GLU A 290 -19.04 -13.66 -8.75
C GLU A 290 -19.48 -12.33 -9.38
N THR A 291 -20.44 -11.65 -8.76
CA THR A 291 -20.85 -10.31 -9.19
C THR A 291 -19.96 -9.27 -8.52
N THR A 292 -18.89 -8.86 -9.20
CA THR A 292 -18.14 -7.67 -8.80
C THR A 292 -19.05 -6.45 -8.89
N ALA A 293 -19.52 -5.97 -7.73
CA ALA A 293 -20.30 -4.75 -7.66
C ALA A 293 -19.45 -3.55 -8.11
N ALA A 294 -19.88 -2.85 -9.16
CA ALA A 294 -19.17 -1.69 -9.70
C ALA A 294 -19.07 -0.56 -8.65
N LEU A 295 -17.98 0.20 -8.69
CA LEU A 295 -17.76 1.37 -7.84
C LEU A 295 -18.35 2.64 -8.46
N ARG A 296 -18.85 3.52 -7.59
CA ARG A 296 -19.20 4.89 -7.95
C ARG A 296 -17.94 5.75 -7.92
N PRO A 297 -17.76 6.71 -8.85
CA PRO A 297 -16.58 7.58 -8.83
C PRO A 297 -16.38 8.35 -7.51
N VAL A 298 -17.45 8.72 -6.80
CA VAL A 298 -17.34 9.39 -5.48
C VAL A 298 -16.82 8.49 -4.35
N GLU A 299 -16.91 7.18 -4.51
CA GLU A 299 -16.44 6.17 -3.55
C GLU A 299 -15.09 5.57 -3.97
N ALA A 300 -14.65 5.84 -5.21
CA ALA A 300 -13.49 5.23 -5.82
C ALA A 300 -12.20 6.00 -5.52
N GLU A 301 -11.12 5.26 -5.36
CA GLU A 301 -9.80 5.78 -5.07
C GLU A 301 -8.75 5.14 -5.99
N VAL A 302 -7.73 5.90 -6.38
CA VAL A 302 -6.56 5.39 -7.11
C VAL A 302 -5.33 5.57 -6.26
N VAL A 303 -4.59 4.48 -6.00
CA VAL A 303 -3.30 4.55 -5.30
C VAL A 303 -2.19 4.96 -6.26
N GLU A 304 -1.40 5.97 -5.88
CA GLU A 304 -0.36 6.52 -6.74
C GLU A 304 1.01 5.84 -6.59
N GLY A 305 1.60 5.49 -7.73
CA GLY A 305 3.00 5.06 -7.83
C GLY A 305 3.28 3.68 -7.25
N VAL A 306 2.35 2.74 -7.46
CA VAL A 306 2.45 1.32 -7.08
C VAL A 306 2.06 0.39 -8.23
N GLY A 307 2.49 -0.87 -8.16
CA GLY A 307 2.18 -1.90 -9.15
C GLY A 307 0.82 -2.56 -8.94
N ALA A 308 0.39 -3.36 -9.93
CA ALA A 308 -0.87 -4.11 -9.90
C ALA A 308 -0.95 -5.08 -8.71
N GLU A 309 0.13 -5.77 -8.37
CA GLU A 309 0.16 -6.70 -7.23
C GLU A 309 -0.07 -5.97 -5.89
N THR A 310 0.56 -4.82 -5.67
CA THR A 310 0.35 -4.02 -4.47
C THR A 310 -1.10 -3.56 -4.36
N VAL A 311 -1.68 -3.05 -5.45
CA VAL A 311 -3.08 -2.61 -5.46
C VAL A 311 -4.02 -3.79 -5.20
N ARG A 312 -3.73 -4.98 -5.75
CA ARG A 312 -4.52 -6.19 -5.53
C ARG A 312 -4.54 -6.59 -4.05
N VAL A 313 -3.38 -6.59 -3.38
CA VAL A 313 -3.29 -6.92 -1.94
C VAL A 313 -3.98 -5.84 -1.09
N LEU A 314 -3.75 -4.56 -1.39
CA LEU A 314 -4.41 -3.45 -0.68
C LEU A 314 -5.92 -3.47 -0.88
N ALA A 315 -6.43 -3.86 -2.04
CA ALA A 315 -7.86 -3.90 -2.33
C ALA A 315 -8.62 -4.95 -1.51
N GLU A 316 -7.93 -5.95 -0.92
CA GLU A 316 -8.53 -6.89 0.03
C GLU A 316 -8.99 -6.20 1.33
N VAL A 317 -8.45 -5.01 1.64
CA VAL A 317 -8.74 -4.24 2.87
C VAL A 317 -9.24 -2.82 2.58
N LEU A 318 -8.94 -2.28 1.40
CA LEU A 318 -9.41 -1.00 0.89
C LEU A 318 -10.29 -1.26 -0.35
N PRO A 319 -11.58 -1.58 -0.16
CA PRO A 319 -12.40 -2.07 -1.26
C PRO A 319 -12.79 -0.96 -2.27
N SER A 320 -12.51 0.31 -1.94
CA SER A 320 -12.67 1.51 -2.80
C SER A 320 -11.62 1.62 -3.91
N LEU A 321 -10.58 0.80 -3.90
CA LEU A 321 -9.48 0.93 -4.85
C LEU A 321 -9.87 0.50 -6.26
N LEU A 322 -9.46 1.30 -7.24
CA LEU A 322 -9.50 0.95 -8.67
C LEU A 322 -8.21 0.21 -9.09
N PRO A 323 -8.24 -0.57 -10.19
CA PRO A 323 -7.06 -1.23 -10.74
C PRO A 323 -5.86 -0.28 -10.95
N ALA A 324 -4.65 -0.81 -10.84
CA ALA A 324 -3.41 -0.05 -11.05
C ALA A 324 -3.27 0.48 -12.49
N GLY A 325 -2.47 1.53 -12.68
CA GLY A 325 -2.18 2.12 -13.99
C GLY A 325 -3.21 3.15 -14.46
N LEU A 326 -4.23 3.45 -13.64
CA LEU A 326 -5.28 4.41 -13.95
C LEU A 326 -4.98 5.83 -13.45
N GLU A 327 -3.88 6.06 -12.74
CA GLU A 327 -3.54 7.33 -12.08
C GLU A 327 -3.36 8.52 -13.04
N ARG A 328 -3.05 8.23 -14.31
CA ARG A 328 -2.87 9.25 -15.36
C ARG A 328 -4.12 9.55 -16.17
N ARG A 329 -5.22 8.82 -15.96
CA ARG A 329 -6.46 8.96 -16.73
C ARG A 329 -7.15 10.29 -16.43
N THR A 330 -7.39 11.09 -17.47
CA THR A 330 -8.05 12.40 -17.34
C THR A 330 -9.54 12.28 -17.01
N GLU A 331 -10.15 11.16 -17.38
CA GLU A 331 -11.54 10.84 -17.15
C GLU A 331 -11.83 10.74 -15.65
N LEU A 332 -11.00 9.98 -14.91
CA LEU A 332 -11.14 9.82 -13.46
C LEU A 332 -10.96 11.15 -12.71
N ARG A 333 -10.05 11.99 -13.19
CA ARG A 333 -9.87 13.35 -12.65
C ARG A 333 -11.09 14.24 -12.91
N THR A 334 -11.72 14.10 -14.07
CA THR A 334 -12.94 14.83 -14.43
C THR A 334 -14.11 14.42 -13.53
N LEU A 335 -14.17 13.14 -13.13
CA LEU A 335 -15.16 12.59 -12.20
C LEU A 335 -14.86 12.90 -10.72
N GLY A 336 -13.69 13.45 -10.40
CA GLY A 336 -13.28 13.75 -9.04
C GLY A 336 -12.87 12.53 -8.21
N VAL A 337 -12.45 11.45 -8.85
CA VAL A 337 -11.93 10.24 -8.17
C VAL A 337 -10.71 10.61 -7.33
N ALA A 338 -10.70 10.18 -6.07
CA ALA A 338 -9.63 10.54 -5.13
C ALA A 338 -8.32 9.82 -5.49
N ARG A 339 -7.21 10.51 -5.27
CA ARG A 339 -5.86 10.00 -5.48
C ARG A 339 -5.17 9.88 -4.14
N VAL A 340 -4.79 8.66 -3.79
CA VAL A 340 -4.26 8.32 -2.47
C VAL A 340 -2.76 8.04 -2.62
N PRO A 341 -1.88 8.85 -2.00
CA PRO A 341 -0.47 8.53 -1.92
C PRO A 341 -0.25 7.19 -1.20
N LEU A 342 0.76 6.41 -1.61
CA LEU A 342 1.08 5.15 -0.94
C LEU A 342 1.26 5.28 0.59
N THR A 343 1.85 6.37 1.07
CA THR A 343 2.02 6.62 2.51
C THR A 343 0.69 6.65 3.24
N GLU A 344 -0.30 7.37 2.68
CA GLU A 344 -1.65 7.43 3.25
C GLU A 344 -2.35 6.07 3.19
N ALA A 345 -2.17 5.32 2.09
CA ALA A 345 -2.71 3.97 1.98
C ALA A 345 -2.11 3.03 3.06
N ILE A 346 -0.82 3.17 3.38
CA ILE A 346 -0.15 2.42 4.45
C ILE A 346 -0.62 2.86 5.84
N ASP A 347 -0.79 4.16 6.06
CA ASP A 347 -1.27 4.68 7.35
C ASP A 347 -2.66 4.13 7.70
N ARG A 348 -3.51 3.92 6.69
CA ARG A 348 -4.84 3.28 6.85
C ARG A 348 -4.78 1.80 7.25
N LEU A 349 -3.61 1.15 7.14
CA LEU A 349 -3.40 -0.23 7.60
C LEU A 349 -3.09 -0.31 9.10
N ALA A 350 -2.88 0.83 9.78
CA ALA A 350 -2.63 0.83 11.21
C ALA A 350 -3.84 0.27 12.00
N GLY A 351 -3.57 -0.65 12.93
CA GLY A 351 -4.61 -1.32 13.73
C GLY A 351 -5.40 -2.40 12.98
N LEU A 352 -5.02 -2.71 11.74
CA LEU A 352 -5.64 -3.77 10.97
C LEU A 352 -5.24 -5.15 11.52
N GLU A 353 -6.24 -6.00 11.78
CA GLU A 353 -6.05 -7.39 12.19
C GLU A 353 -6.11 -8.31 10.97
N ARG A 354 -4.95 -8.81 10.54
CA ARG A 354 -4.80 -9.76 9.43
C ARG A 354 -3.80 -10.84 9.76
N ASP A 355 -3.98 -11.98 9.09
CA ASP A 355 -3.06 -13.10 9.14
C ASP A 355 -1.63 -12.66 8.71
N PRO A 356 -0.58 -13.08 9.42
CA PRO A 356 0.83 -12.84 9.07
C PRO A 356 1.18 -13.08 7.59
N ALA A 357 0.64 -14.12 6.97
CA ALA A 357 0.91 -14.44 5.57
C ALA A 357 0.31 -13.39 4.61
N TRP A 358 -0.72 -12.65 5.02
CA TRP A 358 -1.23 -11.50 4.26
C TRP A 358 -0.21 -10.36 4.26
N TRP A 359 0.38 -10.06 5.42
CA TRP A 359 1.43 -9.04 5.56
C TRP A 359 2.67 -9.39 4.74
N HIS A 360 3.09 -10.66 4.74
CA HIS A 360 4.18 -11.13 3.88
C HIS A 360 3.92 -10.87 2.40
N ARG A 361 2.70 -11.15 1.89
CA ARG A 361 2.32 -10.82 0.50
C ARG A 361 2.36 -9.33 0.22
N LEU A 362 1.92 -8.50 1.18
CA LEU A 362 2.01 -7.05 1.05
C LEU A 362 3.49 -6.62 0.94
N TYR A 363 4.36 -7.12 1.81
CA TYR A 363 5.79 -6.79 1.81
C TYR A 363 6.49 -7.23 0.53
N ASP A 364 6.18 -8.42 0.03
CA ASP A 364 6.68 -8.91 -1.25
C ASP A 364 6.23 -8.00 -2.40
N SER A 365 4.95 -7.60 -2.42
CA SER A 365 4.42 -6.68 -3.45
C SER A 365 5.02 -5.27 -3.40
N LEU A 366 5.56 -4.84 -2.25
CA LEU A 366 6.19 -3.53 -2.05
C LEU A 366 7.69 -3.54 -2.35
N ALA A 367 8.28 -4.71 -2.65
CA ALA A 367 9.70 -4.84 -2.95
C ALA A 367 10.10 -3.94 -4.13
N GLY A 368 11.13 -3.11 -3.91
CA GLY A 368 11.62 -2.14 -4.91
C GLY A 368 10.97 -0.75 -4.81
N THR A 369 10.02 -0.54 -3.91
CA THR A 369 9.51 0.79 -3.56
C THR A 369 10.53 1.57 -2.74
N ASP A 370 10.51 2.90 -2.86
CA ASP A 370 11.33 3.81 -2.06
C ASP A 370 11.11 3.59 -0.54
N PRO A 371 12.15 3.23 0.23
CA PRO A 371 12.09 3.00 1.68
C PRO A 371 11.43 4.13 2.47
N ASP A 372 11.64 5.39 2.07
CA ASP A 372 11.12 6.55 2.79
C ASP A 372 9.58 6.62 2.77
N ARG A 373 8.94 5.98 1.77
CA ARG A 373 7.47 5.89 1.66
C ARG A 373 6.88 4.77 2.52
N LEU A 374 7.71 3.91 3.12
CA LEU A 374 7.31 2.69 3.82
C LEU A 374 7.64 2.73 5.32
N SER A 375 8.02 3.89 5.87
CA SER A 375 8.43 3.98 7.29
C SER A 375 7.30 3.66 8.28
N GLY A 376 6.05 3.87 7.89
CA GLY A 376 4.85 3.60 8.70
C GLY A 376 4.28 2.20 8.55
N LEU A 377 4.97 1.29 7.85
CA LEU A 377 4.46 -0.05 7.55
C LEU A 377 4.18 -0.83 8.86
N PRO A 378 2.95 -1.31 9.10
CA PRO A 378 2.67 -2.14 10.26
C PRO A 378 3.41 -3.47 10.17
N VAL A 379 3.93 -3.95 11.30
CA VAL A 379 4.62 -5.24 11.42
C VAL A 379 3.91 -6.11 12.45
N PRO A 380 3.38 -7.28 12.06
CA PRO A 380 2.86 -8.29 12.99
C PRO A 380 3.98 -8.79 13.90
N LEU A 381 3.72 -8.81 15.19
CA LEU A 381 4.65 -9.33 16.20
C LEU A 381 4.34 -10.79 16.51
N ALA A 382 5.36 -11.55 16.88
CA ALA A 382 5.18 -12.87 17.47
C ALA A 382 4.36 -12.73 18.76
N GLY A 383 3.30 -13.52 18.89
CA GLY A 383 2.38 -13.46 20.02
C GLY A 383 2.81 -14.36 21.17
N ASP A 384 2.01 -14.36 22.24
CA ASP A 384 2.05 -15.47 23.20
C ASP A 384 1.55 -16.74 22.48
N PRO A 385 2.25 -17.88 22.60
CA PRO A 385 1.79 -19.16 22.08
C PRO A 385 0.35 -19.54 22.46
N GLU A 386 -0.18 -19.05 23.59
CA GLU A 386 -1.57 -19.24 24.00
C GLU A 386 -2.55 -18.42 23.15
N ASP A 387 -2.24 -17.17 22.84
CA ASP A 387 -3.04 -16.32 21.96
C ASP A 387 -3.07 -16.87 20.52
N GLU A 388 -1.93 -17.41 20.06
CA GLU A 388 -1.82 -18.10 18.76
C GLU A 388 -2.68 -19.38 18.73
N ARG A 389 -2.65 -20.19 19.79
CA ARG A 389 -3.53 -21.38 19.92
C ARG A 389 -5.01 -21.01 20.01
N ALA A 390 -5.33 -19.85 20.59
CA ALA A 390 -6.69 -19.32 20.63
C ALA A 390 -7.16 -18.73 19.28
N GLY A 391 -6.28 -18.66 18.28
CA GLY A 391 -6.58 -18.16 16.94
C GLY A 391 -6.78 -16.64 16.90
N ARG A 392 -6.24 -15.89 17.87
CA ARG A 392 -6.30 -14.43 17.86
C ARG A 392 -5.27 -13.87 16.87
N PRO A 393 -5.62 -12.82 16.10
CA PRO A 393 -4.67 -12.19 15.21
C PRO A 393 -3.53 -11.55 16.01
N PRO A 394 -2.28 -11.62 15.51
CA PRO A 394 -1.14 -11.06 16.23
C PRO A 394 -1.24 -9.54 16.32
N ARG A 395 -0.73 -9.00 17.42
CA ARG A 395 -0.60 -7.55 17.61
C ARG A 395 0.33 -6.99 16.54
N THR A 396 0.01 -5.80 16.02
CA THR A 396 0.86 -5.08 15.07
C THR A 396 1.50 -3.88 15.74
N THR A 397 2.75 -3.57 15.35
CA THR A 397 3.43 -2.31 15.71
C THR A 397 3.66 -1.49 14.46
N ILE A 398 3.64 -0.16 14.61
CA ILE A 398 3.84 0.75 13.48
C ILE A 398 5.35 0.92 13.25
N GLY A 399 5.78 0.64 12.03
CA GLY A 399 7.14 0.83 11.57
C GLY A 399 8.07 -0.36 11.87
N PRO A 400 8.98 -0.68 10.94
CA PRO A 400 9.90 -1.84 11.07
C PRO A 400 11.17 -1.54 11.88
N ARG A 401 11.42 -0.28 12.25
CA ARG A 401 12.59 0.07 13.08
C ARG A 401 12.43 -0.51 14.49
N GLN A 402 13.54 -0.95 15.07
CA GLN A 402 13.57 -1.60 16.40
C GLN A 402 12.81 -2.93 16.46
N ILE A 403 12.49 -3.52 15.30
CA ILE A 403 11.92 -4.86 15.21
C ILE A 403 13.03 -5.87 14.98
N LEU A 404 12.98 -6.97 15.71
CA LEU A 404 13.86 -8.11 15.52
C LEU A 404 13.21 -9.09 14.54
N LEU A 405 13.96 -9.53 13.53
CA LEU A 405 13.52 -10.52 12.55
C LEU A 405 13.96 -11.90 13.00
N PRO A 406 13.04 -12.86 13.17
CA PRO A 406 13.40 -14.21 13.57
C PRO A 406 14.31 -14.83 12.50
N LEU A 407 15.44 -15.39 12.94
CA LEU A 407 16.35 -16.13 12.07
C LEU A 407 15.90 -17.59 11.98
N PRO A 408 15.97 -18.21 10.79
CA PRO A 408 15.81 -19.65 10.67
C PRO A 408 16.83 -20.33 11.60
N ASP A 409 16.37 -21.25 12.45
CA ASP A 409 17.18 -22.07 13.35
C ASP A 409 17.78 -21.39 14.60
N ALA A 410 17.73 -20.05 14.76
CA ALA A 410 18.36 -19.37 15.92
C ALA A 410 17.41 -19.11 17.10
N LEU A 411 16.10 -18.98 16.85
CA LEU A 411 15.11 -18.69 17.90
C LEU A 411 13.97 -19.71 17.81
N THR A 412 13.86 -20.55 18.84
CA THR A 412 12.73 -21.47 19.00
C THR A 412 11.56 -20.75 19.68
N GLY A 413 10.35 -21.29 19.54
CA GLY A 413 9.12 -20.72 20.14
C GLY A 413 9.24 -20.34 21.63
N PRO A 414 9.86 -21.17 22.50
CA PRO A 414 10.06 -20.82 23.91
C PRO A 414 10.95 -19.59 24.11
N VAL A 415 12.04 -19.45 23.34
CA VAL A 415 12.93 -18.29 23.44
C VAL A 415 12.21 -17.03 22.95
N LEU A 416 11.47 -17.11 21.85
CA LEU A 416 10.66 -15.99 21.34
C LEU A 416 9.64 -15.49 22.39
N ALA A 417 8.98 -16.39 23.11
CA ALA A 417 8.06 -16.03 24.17
C ALA A 417 8.75 -15.27 25.32
N ARG A 418 9.96 -15.71 25.72
CA ARG A 418 10.76 -15.03 26.74
C ARG A 418 11.23 -13.65 26.28
N LEU A 419 11.60 -13.48 25.01
CA LEU A 419 11.97 -12.19 24.46
C LEU A 419 10.80 -11.19 24.49
N SER A 420 9.58 -11.65 24.19
CA SER A 420 8.38 -10.82 24.30
C SER A 420 8.11 -10.34 25.73
N ARG A 421 8.33 -11.20 26.75
CA ARG A 421 8.24 -10.83 28.17
C ARG A 421 9.30 -9.79 28.59
N LEU A 422 10.47 -9.81 27.96
CA LEU A 422 11.49 -8.77 28.09
C LEU A 422 11.13 -7.46 27.33
N GLY A 423 9.94 -7.36 26.73
CA GLY A 423 9.50 -6.19 25.99
C GLY A 423 10.16 -6.02 24.62
N LEU A 424 10.79 -7.07 24.09
CA LEU A 424 11.37 -7.07 22.74
C LEU A 424 10.28 -7.28 21.70
N LYS A 425 10.38 -6.54 20.60
CA LYS A 425 9.45 -6.64 19.47
C LYS A 425 10.04 -7.54 18.40
N VAL A 426 9.61 -8.79 18.37
CA VAL A 426 10.02 -9.75 17.33
C VAL A 426 8.92 -9.86 16.29
N ALA A 427 9.26 -9.76 15.01
CA ALA A 427 8.31 -9.96 13.92
C ALA A 427 7.78 -11.40 13.92
N HIS A 428 6.50 -11.58 13.58
CA HIS A 428 5.92 -12.92 13.43
C HIS A 428 6.67 -13.69 12.31
N PRO A 429 7.06 -14.97 12.53
CA PRO A 429 7.83 -15.74 11.55
C PRO A 429 7.22 -15.77 10.14
N ASP A 430 5.91 -15.99 10.04
CA ASP A 430 5.20 -16.01 8.74
C ASP A 430 5.08 -14.63 8.07
N ALA A 431 5.38 -13.53 8.77
CA ALA A 431 5.44 -12.18 8.22
C ALA A 431 6.89 -11.68 8.01
N ALA A 432 7.91 -12.44 8.44
CA ALA A 432 9.30 -12.05 8.32
C ALA A 432 9.71 -11.95 6.85
N HIS A 433 10.24 -10.80 6.44
CA HIS A 433 10.53 -10.52 5.03
C HIS A 433 11.78 -9.63 4.87
N PRO A 434 12.64 -9.86 3.85
CA PRO A 434 13.86 -9.05 3.62
C PRO A 434 13.60 -7.55 3.41
N LEU A 435 12.38 -7.14 3.04
CA LEU A 435 12.01 -5.73 2.97
C LEU A 435 12.11 -5.06 4.34
N LEU A 436 11.69 -5.74 5.41
CA LEU A 436 11.70 -5.17 6.76
C LEU A 436 13.13 -4.84 7.21
N GLU A 437 14.09 -5.71 6.88
CA GLU A 437 15.51 -5.48 7.15
C GLU A 437 16.02 -4.20 6.44
N LYS A 438 15.66 -4.03 5.15
CA LYS A 438 15.99 -2.81 4.39
C LYS A 438 15.37 -1.54 4.98
N LEU A 439 14.27 -1.67 5.71
CA LEU A 439 13.58 -0.56 6.38
C LEU A 439 14.08 -0.31 7.82
N GLY A 440 15.04 -1.10 8.31
CA GLY A 440 15.69 -0.92 9.61
C GLY A 440 15.28 -1.90 10.70
N ALA A 441 14.60 -2.99 10.35
CA ALA A 441 14.50 -4.15 11.24
C ALA A 441 15.88 -4.85 11.30
N LEU A 442 16.20 -5.46 12.45
CA LEU A 442 17.49 -6.13 12.66
C LEU A 442 17.29 -7.64 12.72
N PRO A 443 18.18 -8.46 12.15
CA PRO A 443 18.16 -9.90 12.39
C PRO A 443 18.32 -10.17 13.89
N ALA A 444 17.51 -11.07 14.42
CA ALA A 444 17.51 -11.45 15.83
C ALA A 444 18.67 -12.42 16.14
N THR A 445 19.92 -12.01 15.88
CA THR A 445 21.10 -12.78 16.28
C THR A 445 21.24 -12.74 17.81
N PRO A 446 21.83 -13.76 18.45
CA PRO A 446 22.03 -13.76 19.91
C PRO A 446 22.71 -12.50 20.44
N ARG A 447 23.76 -12.02 19.74
CA ARG A 447 24.45 -10.78 20.10
C ARG A 447 23.60 -9.52 19.89
N ALA A 448 22.78 -9.45 18.84
CA ALA A 448 21.87 -8.32 18.61
C ALA A 448 20.77 -8.26 19.67
N VAL A 449 20.27 -9.42 20.12
CA VAL A 449 19.29 -9.51 21.22
C VAL A 449 19.93 -9.06 22.54
N LEU A 450 21.11 -9.59 22.89
CA LEU A 450 21.83 -9.26 24.12
C LEU A 450 22.10 -7.76 24.29
N THR A 451 22.48 -7.10 23.20
CA THR A 451 22.86 -5.68 23.21
C THR A 451 21.67 -4.72 23.19
N THR A 452 20.44 -5.24 23.27
CA THR A 452 19.24 -4.41 23.37
C THR A 452 19.18 -3.71 24.73
N PRO A 453 18.65 -2.47 24.79
CA PRO A 453 18.46 -1.76 26.06
C PRO A 453 17.60 -2.53 27.05
N GLN A 454 16.61 -3.30 26.56
CA GLN A 454 15.70 -4.10 27.38
C GLN A 454 16.44 -5.22 28.13
N VAL A 455 17.28 -5.99 27.42
CA VAL A 455 18.06 -7.07 28.06
C VAL A 455 19.07 -6.49 29.04
N ARG A 456 19.73 -5.38 28.67
CA ARG A 456 20.68 -4.70 29.56
C ARG A 456 20.03 -4.21 30.86
N ALA A 457 18.82 -3.65 30.76
CA ALA A 457 18.05 -3.21 31.92
C ALA A 457 17.58 -4.39 32.78
N ALA A 458 17.15 -5.49 32.15
CA ALA A 458 16.75 -6.70 32.87
C ALA A 458 17.92 -7.32 33.65
N VAL A 459 19.12 -7.36 33.06
CA VAL A 459 20.33 -7.85 33.74
C VAL A 459 20.72 -6.93 34.91
N ALA A 460 20.69 -5.62 34.71
CA ALA A 460 21.01 -4.67 35.79
C ALA A 460 20.06 -4.79 36.99
N GLY A 461 18.77 -5.06 36.77
CA GLY A 461 17.78 -5.27 37.83
C GLY A 461 17.60 -6.73 38.26
N SER A 462 18.50 -7.64 37.87
CA SER A 462 18.28 -9.08 38.05
C SER A 462 18.36 -9.55 39.52
N LEU A 463 19.14 -8.86 40.36
CA LEU A 463 19.23 -9.14 41.81
C LEU A 463 17.90 -8.83 42.53
N ASP A 464 17.22 -7.77 42.10
CA ASP A 464 15.95 -7.30 42.67
C ASP A 464 14.71 -7.97 42.03
N ALA A 465 14.91 -8.87 41.05
CA ALA A 465 13.83 -9.44 40.25
C ALA A 465 12.75 -10.17 41.09
N GLY A 466 13.09 -10.65 42.29
CA GLY A 466 12.16 -11.28 43.23
C GLY A 466 11.33 -10.31 44.10
N GLU A 467 11.65 -9.02 44.13
CA GLU A 467 10.96 -8.04 44.98
C GLU A 467 9.76 -7.37 44.26
N ILE A 468 9.77 -7.38 42.93
CA ILE A 468 8.75 -6.75 42.09
C ILE A 468 7.69 -7.79 41.71
N TRP A 469 6.45 -7.61 42.20
CA TRP A 469 5.31 -8.44 41.81
C TRP A 469 4.80 -8.02 40.43
N ASP A 470 5.52 -8.39 39.37
CA ASP A 470 5.05 -8.33 37.98
C ASP A 470 4.88 -9.76 37.45
N GLU A 471 3.64 -10.21 37.28
CA GLU A 471 3.32 -11.57 36.83
C GLU A 471 3.82 -11.85 35.39
N ASP A 472 4.08 -10.80 34.60
CA ASP A 472 4.52 -10.93 33.21
C ASP A 472 6.05 -10.90 33.04
N ALA A 473 6.81 -10.44 34.04
CA ALA A 473 8.27 -10.36 34.00
C ALA A 473 8.92 -11.75 34.13
N LEU A 474 10.10 -11.94 33.53
CA LEU A 474 10.91 -13.16 33.76
C LEU A 474 11.37 -13.19 35.23
N ASP A 475 11.31 -14.37 35.85
CA ASP A 475 12.00 -14.55 37.13
C ASP A 475 13.54 -14.61 36.93
N GLY A 476 14.28 -14.55 38.04
CA GLY A 476 15.74 -14.52 38.01
C GLY A 476 16.37 -15.73 37.30
N ASP A 477 15.83 -16.93 37.54
CA ASP A 477 16.32 -18.17 36.94
C ASP A 477 16.05 -18.23 35.43
N GLU A 478 14.85 -17.84 35.00
CA GLU A 478 14.46 -17.75 33.59
C GLU A 478 15.31 -16.70 32.85
N LEU A 479 15.60 -15.57 33.51
CA LEU A 479 16.47 -14.53 32.96
C LEU A 479 17.91 -15.04 32.82
N ALA A 480 18.48 -15.64 33.87
CA ALA A 480 19.82 -16.22 33.85
C ALA A 480 19.96 -17.28 32.76
N GLU A 481 19.01 -18.21 32.65
CA GLU A 481 19.00 -19.22 31.59
C GLU A 481 18.94 -18.58 30.19
N THR A 482 18.14 -17.52 30.02
CA THR A 482 17.99 -16.83 28.74
C THR A 482 19.27 -16.09 28.36
N VAL A 483 19.88 -15.35 29.29
CA VAL A 483 21.12 -14.61 29.06
C VAL A 483 22.27 -15.57 28.79
N LEU A 484 22.45 -16.62 29.59
CA LEU A 484 23.50 -17.62 29.37
C LEU A 484 23.33 -18.37 28.04
N THR A 485 22.09 -18.65 27.61
CA THR A 485 21.81 -19.18 26.28
C THR A 485 22.32 -18.24 25.20
N LEU A 486 21.94 -16.96 25.28
CA LEU A 486 22.32 -15.96 24.29
C LEU A 486 23.84 -15.73 24.28
N VAL A 487 24.49 -15.73 25.43
CA VAL A 487 25.94 -15.56 25.58
C VAL A 487 26.70 -16.72 24.93
N ARG A 488 26.26 -17.95 25.20
CA ARG A 488 26.79 -19.17 24.56
C ARG A 488 26.61 -19.12 23.05
N ASP A 489 25.40 -18.80 22.58
CA ASP A 489 25.06 -18.82 21.15
C ASP A 489 25.65 -17.61 20.39
N ALA A 490 26.00 -16.53 21.10
CA ALA A 490 26.78 -15.41 20.58
C ALA A 490 28.29 -15.67 20.57
N GLU A 491 28.75 -16.78 21.18
CA GLU A 491 30.15 -17.14 21.37
C GLU A 491 30.97 -16.01 22.02
N LEU A 492 30.41 -15.34 23.04
CA LEU A 492 31.11 -14.23 23.71
C LEU A 492 32.34 -14.73 24.46
N ALA A 493 33.42 -13.96 24.37
CA ALA A 493 34.61 -14.14 25.19
C ALA A 493 34.52 -13.34 26.50
N PRO A 494 35.25 -13.75 27.56
CA PRO A 494 35.40 -12.93 28.76
C PRO A 494 35.85 -11.51 28.45
N GLY A 495 35.09 -10.52 28.94
CA GLY A 495 35.35 -9.10 28.73
C GLY A 495 34.74 -8.49 27.45
N ASP A 496 34.06 -9.28 26.60
CA ASP A 496 33.37 -8.74 25.42
C ASP A 496 32.23 -7.78 25.79
N GLU A 497 31.45 -8.13 26.81
CA GLU A 497 30.29 -7.37 27.29
C GLU A 497 30.33 -7.28 28.83
N PRO A 498 31.18 -6.39 29.40
CA PRO A 498 31.53 -6.43 30.81
C PRO A 498 30.37 -6.13 31.78
N TRP A 499 29.30 -5.51 31.28
CA TRP A 499 28.07 -5.24 32.05
C TRP A 499 27.28 -6.52 32.39
N LEU A 500 27.59 -7.66 31.76
CA LEU A 500 27.00 -8.95 32.13
C LEU A 500 27.40 -9.41 33.53
N GLY A 501 28.44 -8.81 34.14
CA GLY A 501 28.84 -9.03 35.54
C GLY A 501 27.73 -8.77 36.56
N ALA A 502 26.74 -7.95 36.20
CA ALA A 502 25.58 -7.67 37.05
C ALA A 502 24.52 -8.79 37.06
N LEU A 503 24.63 -9.80 36.19
CA LEU A 503 23.65 -10.88 36.11
C LEU A 503 23.62 -11.65 37.43
N ALA A 504 22.46 -11.69 38.09
CA ALA A 504 22.24 -12.50 39.27
C ALA A 504 22.30 -13.99 38.90
N LEU A 505 23.23 -14.70 39.53
CA LEU A 505 23.39 -16.15 39.44
C LEU A 505 23.38 -16.74 40.85
N PRO A 506 22.90 -17.97 41.04
CA PRO A 506 22.94 -18.63 42.34
C PRO A 506 24.39 -18.94 42.75
N ASP A 507 24.71 -18.62 44.00
CA ASP A 507 25.94 -19.04 44.67
C ASP A 507 25.85 -20.49 45.19
N GLU A 508 26.88 -20.95 45.89
CA GLU A 508 26.96 -22.29 46.48
C GLU A 508 25.90 -22.60 47.55
N ASP A 509 25.27 -21.57 48.13
CA ASP A 509 24.15 -21.67 49.06
C ASP A 509 22.78 -21.52 48.36
N GLY A 510 22.77 -21.18 47.07
CA GLY A 510 21.60 -20.94 46.24
C GLY A 510 21.03 -19.51 46.36
N GLU A 511 21.78 -18.59 46.98
CA GLU A 511 21.40 -17.19 47.08
C GLU A 511 21.85 -16.42 45.81
N PRO A 512 21.07 -15.44 45.34
CA PRO A 512 21.42 -14.69 44.13
C PRO A 512 22.57 -13.70 44.40
N ALA A 513 23.64 -13.81 43.62
CA ALA A 513 24.79 -12.91 43.67
C ALA A 513 25.20 -12.45 42.25
N PRO A 514 25.83 -11.27 42.10
CA PRO A 514 26.31 -10.81 40.80
C PRO A 514 27.33 -11.79 40.21
N ALA A 515 27.18 -12.13 38.93
CA ALA A 515 28.09 -13.04 38.23
C ALA A 515 29.56 -12.58 38.33
N GLY A 516 29.82 -11.27 38.32
CA GLY A 516 31.15 -10.69 38.46
C GLY A 516 31.80 -10.89 39.83
N GLU A 517 31.06 -11.33 40.83
CA GLU A 517 31.54 -11.54 42.20
C GLU A 517 31.64 -13.03 42.58
N LEU A 518 31.14 -13.92 41.71
CA LEU A 518 31.22 -15.35 41.88
C LEU A 518 32.53 -15.93 41.34
N VAL A 519 33.00 -16.98 42.00
CA VAL A 519 34.16 -17.76 41.57
C VAL A 519 33.72 -19.08 40.96
N LEU A 520 34.27 -19.43 39.80
CA LEU A 520 33.96 -20.72 39.16
C LEU A 520 34.54 -21.87 40.01
N PRO A 521 33.74 -22.87 40.41
CA PRO A 521 34.23 -24.02 41.16
C PRO A 521 35.38 -24.74 40.45
N GLU A 522 36.34 -25.25 41.24
CA GLU A 522 37.53 -25.98 40.77
C GLU A 522 38.48 -25.20 39.84
N SER A 523 38.20 -23.92 39.55
CA SER A 523 39.01 -23.07 38.67
C SER A 523 40.38 -22.75 39.26
N PRO A 524 41.36 -22.33 38.42
CA PRO A 524 42.66 -21.87 38.91
C PRO A 524 42.58 -20.79 39.99
N PHE A 525 41.63 -19.85 39.90
CA PHE A 525 41.42 -18.83 40.93
C PHE A 525 40.88 -19.42 42.23
N ALA A 526 39.88 -20.30 42.16
CA ALA A 526 39.34 -20.99 43.33
C ALA A 526 40.41 -21.77 44.13
N GLN A 527 41.42 -22.31 43.45
CA GLN A 527 42.51 -23.07 44.09
C GLN A 527 43.56 -22.21 44.82
N VAL A 528 43.62 -20.91 44.52
CA VAL A 528 44.59 -19.98 45.13
C VAL A 528 43.95 -19.00 46.11
N MET A 529 42.64 -18.83 46.06
CA MET A 529 41.87 -17.99 46.98
C MET A 529 41.77 -18.63 48.37
N ARG A 530 41.79 -17.83 49.43
CA ARG A 530 41.48 -18.27 50.80
C ARG A 530 40.02 -18.74 50.87
N GLU A 531 39.78 -19.80 51.64
CA GLU A 531 38.44 -20.38 51.81
C GLU A 531 37.46 -19.36 52.42
N GLY A 532 36.33 -19.13 51.74
CA GLY A 532 35.25 -18.26 52.21
C GLY A 532 35.42 -16.76 51.97
N GLU A 533 36.39 -16.31 51.16
CA GLU A 533 36.54 -14.89 50.81
C GLU A 533 35.53 -14.42 49.75
N LEU A 534 35.31 -15.21 48.70
CA LEU A 534 34.26 -15.01 47.70
C LEU A 534 33.42 -16.28 47.58
N ALA A 535 32.13 -16.10 47.29
CA ALA A 535 31.22 -17.20 47.07
C ALA A 535 31.53 -17.93 45.77
N LEU A 536 31.45 -19.26 45.79
CA LEU A 536 31.52 -20.07 44.57
C LEU A 536 30.18 -19.98 43.84
N ALA A 537 30.20 -20.01 42.50
CA ALA A 537 28.98 -20.23 41.73
C ALA A 537 28.41 -21.62 42.02
N ASP A 538 27.08 -21.76 42.00
CA ASP A 538 26.40 -23.04 42.19
C ASP A 538 27.00 -24.15 41.30
N GLN A 539 27.23 -25.33 41.89
CA GLN A 539 27.87 -26.45 41.20
C GLN A 539 26.99 -27.01 40.07
N GLU A 540 25.67 -27.05 40.25
CA GLU A 540 24.76 -27.56 39.19
C GLU A 540 24.73 -26.60 37.99
N LEU A 541 24.77 -25.28 38.25
CA LEU A 541 24.91 -24.24 37.23
C LEU A 541 26.25 -24.39 36.47
N ALA A 542 27.36 -24.57 37.19
CA ALA A 542 28.69 -24.75 36.61
C ALA A 542 28.77 -26.00 35.72
N ASP A 543 28.24 -27.13 36.19
CA ASP A 543 28.20 -28.39 35.43
C ASP A 543 27.33 -28.26 34.16
N ARG A 544 26.26 -27.48 34.23
CA ARG A 544 25.31 -27.30 33.11
C ARG A 544 25.85 -26.39 32.02
N TRP A 545 26.43 -25.26 32.39
CA TRP A 545 26.83 -24.21 31.44
C TRP A 545 28.31 -24.28 31.04
N GLY A 546 29.15 -24.82 31.92
CA GLY A 546 30.59 -24.85 31.75
C GLY A 546 31.24 -23.48 31.88
N GLU A 547 32.57 -23.46 31.76
CA GLU A 547 33.40 -22.27 31.99
C GLU A 547 33.10 -21.12 31.01
N GLY A 548 32.88 -21.40 29.73
CA GLY A 548 32.77 -20.37 28.69
C GLY A 548 31.67 -19.33 28.92
N PRO A 549 30.39 -19.72 28.97
CA PRO A 549 29.29 -18.78 29.19
C PRO A 549 29.35 -18.07 30.55
N LEU A 550 29.78 -18.75 31.61
CA LEU A 550 29.88 -18.19 32.95
C LEU A 550 30.99 -17.13 33.03
N THR A 551 32.19 -17.42 32.52
CA THR A 551 33.30 -16.46 32.49
C THR A 551 33.03 -15.29 31.53
N ALA A 552 32.27 -15.51 30.45
CA ALA A 552 31.78 -14.44 29.59
C ALA A 552 30.81 -13.48 30.29
N CYS A 553 30.08 -13.97 31.31
CA CYS A 553 29.24 -13.14 32.19
C CYS A 553 30.01 -12.54 33.37
N GLY A 554 31.32 -12.82 33.53
CA GLY A 554 32.14 -12.23 34.59
C GLY A 554 32.51 -13.17 35.74
N VAL A 555 32.00 -14.41 35.78
CA VAL A 555 32.38 -15.40 36.81
C VAL A 555 33.88 -15.67 36.76
N LEU A 556 34.54 -15.63 37.91
CA LEU A 556 35.99 -15.65 38.02
C LEU A 556 36.54 -17.07 37.91
N ALA A 557 37.18 -17.40 36.79
CA ALA A 557 38.00 -18.62 36.64
C ALA A 557 39.51 -18.34 36.85
N THR A 558 39.91 -17.08 36.71
CA THR A 558 41.27 -16.55 36.91
C THR A 558 41.14 -15.15 37.53
N PHE A 559 42.26 -14.51 37.89
CA PHE A 559 42.23 -13.12 38.35
C PHE A 559 41.58 -12.20 37.31
N ALA A 560 40.73 -11.28 37.77
CA ALA A 560 40.15 -10.24 36.94
C ALA A 560 41.09 -9.04 36.79
N LEU A 561 40.98 -8.37 35.64
CA LEU A 561 41.67 -7.11 35.38
C LEU A 561 40.71 -5.94 35.52
N VAL A 562 41.09 -4.98 36.35
CA VAL A 562 40.49 -3.64 36.33
C VAL A 562 41.15 -2.86 35.19
N ARG A 563 40.33 -2.25 34.33
CA ARG A 563 40.75 -1.39 33.22
C ARG A 563 40.01 -0.06 33.28
N ALA A 564 40.57 0.89 34.01
CA ALA A 564 40.00 2.22 34.16
C ALA A 564 40.75 3.23 33.26
N THR A 565 40.03 4.14 32.62
CA THR A 565 40.60 5.18 31.75
C THR A 565 40.33 6.56 32.31
N ASP A 566 41.23 7.50 32.04
CA ASP A 566 41.13 8.89 32.51
C ASP A 566 40.86 9.00 34.03
N VAL A 567 41.60 8.21 34.83
CA VAL A 567 41.43 8.13 36.29
C VAL A 567 42.12 9.33 36.95
N VAL A 568 41.35 10.12 37.68
CA VAL A 568 41.89 11.19 38.54
C VAL A 568 42.64 10.55 39.69
N LEU A 569 43.92 10.89 39.86
CA LEU A 569 44.77 10.37 40.93
C LEU A 569 44.58 11.23 42.19
N ASP A 570 43.44 11.06 42.83
CA ASP A 570 43.10 11.63 44.14
C ASP A 570 42.80 10.48 45.11
N PRO A 571 43.62 10.27 46.17
CA PRO A 571 43.41 9.17 47.11
C PRO A 571 42.02 9.17 47.76
N ASP A 572 41.44 10.36 47.98
CA ASP A 572 40.11 10.51 48.60
C ASP A 572 38.96 10.14 47.63
N GLU A 573 39.22 10.06 46.31
CA GLU A 573 38.23 9.70 45.29
C GLU A 573 38.38 8.25 44.78
N LEU A 574 39.44 7.54 45.18
CA LEU A 574 39.72 6.16 44.76
C LEU A 574 39.10 5.14 45.74
N GLU A 575 37.80 5.27 45.98
CA GLU A 575 36.99 4.30 46.72
C GLU A 575 36.11 3.49 45.74
N PRO A 576 35.73 2.24 46.07
CA PRO A 576 34.76 1.48 45.27
C PRO A 576 33.48 2.29 45.01
N ARG A 577 32.97 2.23 43.79
CA ARG A 577 31.72 2.90 43.44
C ARG A 577 30.53 2.25 44.15
N ASP A 578 29.51 3.05 44.42
CA ASP A 578 28.20 2.60 44.88
C ASP A 578 27.44 1.98 43.70
N SER A 579 27.83 0.76 43.31
CA SER A 579 27.21 -0.05 42.26
C SER A 579 26.80 -1.42 42.80
N ASP A 580 25.79 -2.03 42.17
CA ASP A 580 25.25 -3.32 42.60
C ASP A 580 26.19 -4.51 42.34
N PHE A 581 27.30 -4.27 41.63
CA PHE A 581 28.33 -5.27 41.34
C PHE A 581 29.70 -4.63 41.15
N ALA A 582 30.76 -5.44 41.26
CA ALA A 582 32.14 -5.08 40.95
C ALA A 582 32.37 -4.72 39.46
N GLU A 583 32.28 -3.43 39.11
CA GLU A 583 32.49 -2.94 37.75
C GLU A 583 33.96 -3.11 37.27
N PRO A 584 34.19 -3.61 36.05
CA PRO A 584 35.54 -3.92 35.56
C PRO A 584 36.40 -2.70 35.23
N ASP A 585 35.82 -1.49 35.23
CA ASP A 585 36.54 -0.22 35.06
C ASP A 585 36.58 0.62 36.34
N ASP A 586 36.27 0.02 37.49
CA ASP A 586 36.35 0.66 38.79
C ASP A 586 37.72 0.41 39.45
N ALA A 587 38.56 1.45 39.47
CA ALA A 587 39.86 1.43 40.14
C ALA A 587 39.74 1.35 41.67
N GLY A 588 38.60 1.74 42.25
CA GLY A 588 38.34 1.67 43.69
C GLY A 588 38.31 0.25 44.24
N LEU A 589 38.03 -0.75 43.40
CA LEU A 589 38.02 -2.18 43.77
C LEU A 589 39.41 -2.74 44.10
N LEU A 590 40.48 -1.98 43.84
CA LEU A 590 41.84 -2.42 44.06
C LEU A 590 42.24 -2.22 45.53
N ASP A 591 42.71 -3.27 46.19
CA ASP A 591 43.18 -3.23 47.58
C ASP A 591 44.28 -2.17 47.83
N ALA A 592 44.07 -1.30 48.82
CA ALA A 592 45.00 -0.23 49.16
C ALA A 592 45.39 0.68 47.96
N VAL A 593 44.47 0.91 47.03
CA VAL A 593 44.68 1.78 45.86
C VAL A 593 44.90 3.25 46.22
N ASP A 594 44.29 3.70 47.31
CA ASP A 594 44.53 4.99 47.95
C ASP A 594 46.01 5.14 48.35
N VAL A 595 46.58 4.11 48.99
CA VAL A 595 48.00 4.09 49.38
C VAL A 595 48.91 4.06 48.16
N TRP A 596 48.56 3.29 47.12
CA TRP A 596 49.29 3.33 45.85
C TRP A 596 49.27 4.73 45.22
N CYS A 597 48.12 5.41 45.29
CA CYS A 597 47.96 6.76 44.78
C CYS A 597 48.83 7.75 45.56
N GLU A 598 48.81 7.70 46.89
CA GLU A 598 49.69 8.53 47.75
C GLU A 598 51.17 8.31 47.42
N ASP A 599 51.62 7.05 47.36
CA ASP A 599 53.00 6.67 47.03
C ASP A 599 53.42 7.17 45.63
N LEU A 600 52.48 7.18 44.69
CA LEU A 600 52.68 7.69 43.34
C LEU A 600 52.78 9.22 43.35
N LEU A 601 51.87 9.92 44.04
CA LEU A 601 51.87 11.37 44.15
C LEU A 601 53.14 11.91 44.81
N ASP A 602 53.68 11.21 45.82
CA ASP A 602 54.96 11.52 46.46
C ASP A 602 56.16 11.48 45.50
N GLN A 603 56.03 10.78 44.37
CA GLN A 603 57.06 10.69 43.33
C GLN A 603 56.88 11.71 42.20
N LEU A 604 55.74 12.41 42.17
CA LEU A 604 55.41 13.42 41.17
C LEU A 604 55.69 14.84 41.70
N PRO A 605 55.81 15.85 40.81
CA PRO A 605 55.88 17.24 41.25
C PRO A 605 54.59 17.65 42.00
N GLU A 606 54.72 18.48 43.03
CA GLU A 606 53.55 19.13 43.64
C GLU A 606 52.82 19.97 42.59
N THR A 607 51.52 19.71 42.41
CA THR A 607 50.68 20.39 41.42
C THR A 607 49.37 20.88 42.03
N PRO A 608 48.74 21.94 41.48
CA PRO A 608 47.55 22.56 42.09
C PRO A 608 46.25 21.78 41.87
N VAL A 609 46.26 20.78 40.99
CA VAL A 609 45.13 19.88 40.72
C VAL A 609 45.67 18.46 40.56
N PRO A 610 44.91 17.41 40.94
CA PRO A 610 45.37 16.03 40.83
C PRO A 610 45.74 15.66 39.39
N PRO A 611 46.82 14.90 39.19
CA PRO A 611 47.18 14.38 37.87
C PRO A 611 46.24 13.24 37.44
N VAL A 612 46.24 12.90 36.15
CA VAL A 612 45.31 11.89 35.59
C VAL A 612 46.08 10.71 35.04
N ALA A 613 45.78 9.49 35.49
CA ALA A 613 46.25 8.27 34.84
C ALA A 613 45.42 8.01 33.58
N THR A 614 46.06 8.01 32.40
CA THR A 614 45.34 7.84 31.13
C THR A 614 44.68 6.47 31.02
N GLU A 615 45.34 5.45 31.58
CA GLU A 615 44.82 4.08 31.66
C GLU A 615 45.50 3.38 32.85
N ILE A 616 44.70 2.78 33.72
CA ILE A 616 45.11 1.87 34.77
C ILE A 616 44.69 0.47 34.35
N VAL A 617 45.66 -0.44 34.22
CA VAL A 617 45.43 -1.87 34.05
C VAL A 617 46.02 -2.58 35.26
N ALA A 618 45.16 -3.12 36.11
CA ALA A 618 45.53 -3.66 37.41
C ALA A 618 44.85 -5.02 37.66
N VAL A 619 45.48 -5.86 38.47
CA VAL A 619 44.89 -7.12 38.90
C VAL A 619 44.17 -6.88 40.22
N ARG A 620 42.88 -7.21 40.29
CA ARG A 620 42.09 -7.14 41.54
C ARG A 620 42.23 -8.40 42.37
N ASP A 621 41.76 -8.34 43.61
CA ASP A 621 41.63 -9.49 44.53
C ASP A 621 42.95 -10.23 44.82
N LEU A 622 44.08 -9.51 44.77
CA LEU A 622 45.39 -10.06 45.10
C LEU A 622 45.52 -10.36 46.59
N ASP A 623 44.81 -9.60 47.42
CA ASP A 623 44.72 -9.79 48.85
C ASP A 623 44.03 -11.11 49.21
N LEU A 624 43.07 -11.59 48.40
CA LEU A 624 42.32 -12.82 48.67
C LEU A 624 43.14 -14.12 48.53
N VAL A 625 44.37 -14.06 48.05
CA VAL A 625 45.24 -15.23 47.84
C VAL A 625 45.63 -15.86 49.18
N ASP A 626 45.59 -17.20 49.25
CA ASP A 626 46.08 -17.97 50.38
C ASP A 626 47.60 -17.88 50.49
N ASP A 627 48.09 -17.67 51.71
CA ASP A 627 49.52 -17.51 52.01
C ASP A 627 50.37 -18.68 51.45
N ASP A 628 49.83 -19.90 51.41
CA ASP A 628 50.51 -21.09 50.90
C ASP A 628 50.35 -21.29 49.37
N ALA A 629 49.55 -20.46 48.69
CA ALA A 629 49.24 -20.56 47.26
C ALA A 629 49.92 -19.50 46.38
N TRP A 630 50.71 -18.59 46.95
CA TRP A 630 51.44 -17.56 46.22
C TRP A 630 52.32 -18.07 45.06
N PRO A 631 53.04 -19.22 45.16
CA PRO A 631 53.80 -19.75 44.02
C PRO A 631 52.92 -20.02 42.78
N GLN A 632 51.70 -20.50 42.98
CA GLN A 632 50.71 -20.77 41.94
C GLN A 632 50.12 -19.45 41.41
N ALA A 633 49.74 -18.53 42.30
CA ALA A 633 49.23 -17.21 41.92
C ALA A 633 50.26 -16.42 41.08
N LEU A 634 51.54 -16.43 41.47
CA LEU A 634 52.62 -15.80 40.69
C LEU A 634 52.80 -16.44 39.32
N ALA A 635 52.59 -17.76 39.19
CA ALA A 635 52.63 -18.44 37.89
C ALA A 635 51.47 -18.02 36.98
N MET A 636 50.27 -17.78 37.54
CA MET A 636 49.12 -17.22 36.82
C MET A 636 49.39 -15.78 36.36
N LEU A 637 49.85 -14.91 37.27
CA LEU A 637 50.20 -13.52 37.00
C LEU A 637 51.32 -13.37 35.96
N ALA A 638 52.16 -14.40 35.81
CA ALA A 638 53.24 -14.40 34.81
C ALA A 638 52.74 -14.59 33.36
N GLN A 639 51.48 -14.99 33.15
CA GLN A 639 50.88 -15.20 31.82
C GLN A 639 50.13 -13.94 31.33
N PRO A 640 50.13 -13.63 30.02
CA PRO A 640 49.23 -12.63 29.45
C PRO A 640 47.75 -13.05 29.63
N PRO A 641 46.81 -12.11 29.83
CA PRO A 641 47.00 -10.66 29.89
C PRO A 641 47.43 -10.14 31.27
N LEU A 642 47.43 -10.95 32.33
CA LEU A 642 47.76 -10.52 33.70
C LEU A 642 49.18 -9.96 33.82
N ARG A 643 50.12 -10.53 33.06
CA ARG A 643 51.51 -10.06 32.98
C ARG A 643 51.61 -8.59 32.53
N ASP A 644 50.68 -8.12 31.71
CA ASP A 644 50.73 -6.75 31.22
C ASP A 644 50.45 -5.75 32.34
N ALA A 645 49.50 -6.05 33.24
CA ALA A 645 49.22 -5.25 34.44
C ALA A 645 50.43 -5.15 35.37
N LEU A 646 51.31 -6.16 35.37
CA LEU A 646 52.55 -6.17 36.16
C LEU A 646 53.70 -5.41 35.50
N THR A 647 53.76 -5.37 34.17
CA THR A 647 54.99 -4.97 33.45
C THR A 647 54.86 -3.67 32.66
N GLN A 648 53.65 -3.28 32.29
CA GLN A 648 53.43 -2.06 31.53
C GLN A 648 53.34 -0.85 32.47
N PRO A 649 54.16 0.20 32.27
CA PRO A 649 54.10 1.39 33.11
C PRO A 649 52.82 2.19 32.87
N VAL A 650 52.23 2.71 33.95
CA VAL A 650 51.08 3.62 33.87
C VAL A 650 51.56 4.99 33.39
N ARG A 651 50.80 5.61 32.50
CA ARG A 651 51.06 6.96 32.02
C ARG A 651 50.19 7.96 32.77
N VAL A 652 50.85 8.92 33.39
CA VAL A 652 50.21 9.99 34.16
C VAL A 652 50.37 11.29 33.40
N LEU A 653 49.25 11.94 33.11
CA LEU A 653 49.16 13.29 32.54
C LEU A 653 49.18 14.31 33.68
N LEU A 654 50.19 15.16 33.68
CA LEU A 654 50.32 16.27 34.62
C LEU A 654 49.50 17.48 34.15
N PRO A 655 49.09 18.39 35.06
CA PRO A 655 48.30 19.57 34.71
C PRO A 655 48.98 20.55 33.74
N ASP A 656 50.30 20.47 33.59
CA ASP A 656 51.07 21.26 32.62
C ASP A 656 51.09 20.66 31.20
N GLY A 657 50.41 19.53 31.00
CA GLY A 657 50.31 18.80 29.74
C GLY A 657 51.48 17.85 29.46
N THR A 658 52.44 17.72 30.39
CA THR A 658 53.50 16.72 30.28
C THR A 658 53.04 15.36 30.79
N THR A 659 53.70 14.28 30.34
CA THR A 659 53.37 12.91 30.77
C THR A 659 54.55 12.28 31.48
N GLN A 660 54.28 11.60 32.59
CA GLN A 660 55.26 10.82 33.35
C GLN A 660 54.86 9.34 33.37
N SER A 661 55.84 8.45 33.29
CA SER A 661 55.60 7.00 33.42
C SER A 661 55.90 6.57 34.84
N VAL A 662 54.92 5.94 35.47
CA VAL A 662 54.99 5.46 36.86
C VAL A 662 54.83 3.95 36.92
N ARG A 663 55.12 3.38 38.09
CA ARG A 663 54.96 1.95 38.34
C ARG A 663 53.47 1.57 38.31
N PRO A 664 53.08 0.48 37.65
CA PRO A 664 51.70 0.02 37.69
C PRO A 664 51.35 -0.54 39.08
N TYR A 665 50.07 -0.42 39.46
CA TYR A 665 49.55 -0.86 40.75
C TYR A 665 49.96 -2.30 41.10
N THR A 666 49.76 -3.27 40.19
CA THR A 666 50.07 -4.69 40.45
C THR A 666 51.55 -4.91 40.81
N ALA A 667 52.46 -4.13 40.22
CA ALA A 667 53.90 -4.21 40.52
C ALA A 667 54.31 -3.50 41.81
N TRP A 668 53.50 -2.54 42.26
CA TRP A 668 53.63 -1.91 43.56
C TRP A 668 53.09 -2.85 44.65
N TRP A 669 51.87 -3.37 44.48
CA TRP A 669 51.21 -4.24 45.44
C TRP A 669 52.08 -5.48 45.75
N LEU A 670 52.52 -6.21 44.72
CA LEU A 670 53.37 -7.40 44.90
C LEU A 670 54.73 -7.10 45.55
N ARG A 671 55.27 -5.88 45.37
CA ARG A 671 56.56 -5.49 45.94
C ARG A 671 56.48 -5.35 47.46
N ASP A 672 55.36 -4.83 47.95
CA ASP A 672 55.21 -4.39 49.34
C ASP A 672 54.41 -5.39 50.21
N HIS A 673 53.93 -6.49 49.62
CA HIS A 673 53.26 -7.61 50.28
C HIS A 673 54.13 -8.89 50.39
N PRO A 674 53.91 -9.75 51.40
CA PRO A 674 54.74 -10.92 51.71
C PRO A 674 54.53 -12.13 50.77
N VAL A 675 54.70 -11.93 49.46
CA VAL A 675 54.35 -12.92 48.41
C VAL A 675 55.41 -13.99 48.11
N LEU A 676 56.57 -13.97 48.79
CA LEU A 676 57.68 -14.92 48.60
C LEU A 676 58.04 -15.63 49.91
N ASP A 677 57.48 -16.83 50.16
CA ASP A 677 57.67 -17.59 51.41
C ASP A 677 57.42 -16.73 52.67
N GLY A 678 56.35 -15.92 52.65
CA GLY A 678 56.00 -14.97 53.72
C GLY A 678 56.91 -13.75 53.82
N ARG A 679 57.71 -13.44 52.79
CA ARG A 679 58.60 -12.27 52.73
C ARG A 679 58.23 -11.34 51.59
N ARG A 680 58.44 -10.03 51.82
CA ARG A 680 58.26 -8.99 50.81
C ARG A 680 59.39 -9.04 49.79
N PRO A 681 59.13 -8.90 48.49
CA PRO A 681 60.17 -8.72 47.47
C PRO A 681 61.03 -7.48 47.71
N ALA A 682 60.45 -6.39 48.22
CA ALA A 682 61.22 -5.24 48.68
C ALA A 682 62.07 -5.59 49.92
N GLY A 683 63.39 -5.65 49.74
CA GLY A 683 64.35 -5.89 50.83
C GLY A 683 65.06 -7.24 50.80
N LEU A 684 64.72 -8.10 49.83
CA LEU A 684 65.58 -9.19 49.35
C LEU A 684 66.64 -8.63 48.37
#